data_AF-A0AB74JSM9-F1
#
_entry.id   AF-A0AB74JSM9-F1
#
_cell.length_a   1.000
_cell.length_b   1.000
_cell.length_c   1.000
_cell.angle_alpha   90.00
_cell.angle_beta   90.00
_cell.angle_gamma   90.00
#
_symmetry.space_group_name_H-M   'P 1'
#
loop_
_entity.id
_entity.type
_entity.pdbx_description
1 polymer ?
#
loop_
_entity_poly.entity_id
_entity_poly.type
_entity_poly.pdbx_seq_one_letter_code
_entity_poly.pdbx_strand_id
1 'polypeptide(L)'
;MQEKRKAQDAFPVITTKTRLSAFAAAKAKAAGQIAPDSPSGANIEAAANVAGVNRSNGHNGVETPQLSTLLSSFPLSKSQELDKHVSSDDEEDATDFEQEEGNNYSSAYNTTSYKSDQPVKLSNLPPDSQCVIKDTPEILSLKLEAGETATFVGEYDLRVKSGYIMIYGAVLRAGPTTHRVYAPSTHALPVVTAKGGVAEVDIISTTRSLDVLSKISPLWTKLWYAQAQKDAQQTDTEPRSFALLRSSSDDPLKRAVTALEVEQDCQVTLNRVLSKPTATHPSSVIMVSGPKGSGKSTICKWLINTFLTASKASASTSCFWLDLDPGQPEYSAPGQMSLVQIRSPVLGPNYTHPSGHVSSAYRTIRSHTIAANSPRDDVVHFLACAMDLRDAYFRALEDFAGAPLVLNCSGWVLGSAVSAMMELVQQFPLTDVVLMEPMERETVASIEATLPMAKVLMIPPRHKPAQSRTSAELRAMQSMSYFHSLAPRKGLSTWTDNTLSQLHPWHVKFNGENAGISSIMSYGEAVNPDFLASIIDGMMVAICEVESDEAYATVQYRPPHVPSASAAEMGETMNDRIGRTPEGLPYLRADNSGLIQPLDPRFSSCKGLAIVRGINVARQEIQLLTPMSVKEIKNLQGSRTVLVRGKFDSPGWIFLEDVYSGNAQRVKRQEMLSLLKDKTTRPYVAQRDAAETGLGLGEKEWRVRHLPRNFGARNAA
;
A
#
# COMPACT_ATOMS: atom_id res chain seq x y z
N MET A 1 71.36 -13.27 6.84
CA MET A 1 71.58 -14.29 7.88
C MET A 1 70.84 -13.86 9.14
N GLN A 2 70.50 -14.79 10.04
CA GLN A 2 69.94 -14.48 11.36
C GLN A 2 71.07 -14.26 12.38
N GLU A 3 70.73 -13.61 13.50
CA GLU A 3 71.35 -13.58 14.85
C GLU A 3 71.64 -12.16 15.38
N LYS A 4 71.47 -11.84 16.67
CA LYS A 4 70.55 -12.33 17.73
C LYS A 4 70.70 -11.41 18.98
N ARG A 5 69.68 -10.61 19.33
CA ARG A 5 69.46 -10.03 20.69
C ARG A 5 70.59 -9.06 21.19
N LYS A 6 70.44 -8.25 22.25
CA LYS A 6 69.40 -8.10 23.28
C LYS A 6 69.32 -6.61 23.75
N ALA A 7 68.24 -6.28 24.47
CA ALA A 7 67.94 -5.09 25.30
C ALA A 7 69.11 -4.19 25.79
N GLN A 8 68.94 -2.89 26.06
CA GLN A 8 67.72 -2.06 26.31
C GLN A 8 68.00 -0.59 25.84
N ASP A 9 67.27 0.51 26.09
CA ASP A 9 66.16 0.87 27.00
C ASP A 9 65.39 2.15 26.53
N ALA A 10 64.54 2.72 27.41
CA ALA A 10 64.10 4.12 27.52
C ALA A 10 63.11 4.73 26.49
N PHE A 11 61.80 4.62 26.80
CA PHE A 11 60.77 5.61 26.46
C PHE A 11 59.79 5.80 27.65
N PRO A 12 59.30 7.02 27.94
CA PRO A 12 58.44 7.28 29.10
C PRO A 12 56.96 6.92 28.85
N VAL A 13 56.26 6.53 29.93
CA VAL A 13 54.83 6.22 29.93
C VAL A 13 53.99 7.50 30.00
N ILE A 14 53.01 7.66 29.11
CA ILE A 14 51.93 8.65 29.23
C ILE A 14 50.63 7.93 29.59
N THR A 15 50.09 8.21 30.78
CA THR A 15 48.85 7.63 31.29
C THR A 15 47.62 8.40 30.80
N THR A 16 46.89 7.81 29.85
CA THR A 16 45.62 8.35 29.35
C THR A 16 44.49 8.13 30.36
N LYS A 17 44.09 9.20 31.05
CA LYS A 17 42.92 9.17 31.96
C LYS A 17 41.61 9.03 31.17
N THR A 18 40.85 7.99 31.47
CA THR A 18 39.46 7.81 31.00
C THR A 18 38.56 8.95 31.48
N ARG A 19 37.88 9.63 30.56
CA ARG A 19 36.82 10.61 30.91
C ARG A 19 35.49 9.89 31.09
N LEU A 20 34.97 9.90 32.32
CA LEU A 20 33.61 9.48 32.64
C LEU A 20 32.59 10.48 32.09
N SER A 21 31.39 10.01 31.75
CA SER A 21 30.31 10.86 31.26
C SER A 21 29.60 11.62 32.40
N ALA A 22 29.02 12.78 32.08
CA ALA A 22 28.37 13.68 33.04
C ALA A 22 27.20 13.04 33.82
N PHE A 23 26.60 11.98 33.27
CA PHE A 23 25.48 11.27 33.90
C PHE A 23 25.87 10.56 35.22
N ALA A 24 27.12 10.09 35.32
CA ALA A 24 27.64 9.48 36.55
C ALA A 24 27.84 10.51 37.68
N ALA A 25 28.22 11.75 37.33
CA ALA A 25 28.43 12.82 38.30
C ALA A 25 27.12 13.35 38.91
N ALA A 26 26.03 13.36 38.14
CA ALA A 26 24.71 13.79 38.64
C ALA A 26 24.17 12.85 39.73
N LYS A 27 24.24 11.53 39.52
CA LYS A 27 23.68 10.53 40.45
C LYS A 27 24.45 10.45 41.78
N ALA A 28 25.71 10.86 41.80
CA ALA A 28 26.54 10.93 43.02
C ALA A 28 26.24 12.15 43.92
N LYS A 29 25.43 13.13 43.46
CA LYS A 29 25.17 14.38 44.19
C LYS A 29 23.82 14.44 44.93
N ALA A 30 23.00 13.39 44.81
CA ALA A 30 21.69 13.27 45.46
C ALA A 30 21.65 12.33 46.67
N ALA A 31 22.74 11.60 46.95
CA ALA A 31 22.83 10.63 48.04
C ALA A 31 23.90 11.08 49.05
N GLY A 32 23.56 12.06 49.90
CA GLY A 32 24.59 12.67 50.75
C GLY A 32 24.16 13.77 51.74
N GLN A 33 22.99 13.68 52.39
CA GLN A 33 22.75 14.45 53.61
C GLN A 33 21.63 13.89 54.51
N ILE A 34 21.89 13.96 55.82
CA ILE A 34 21.01 13.65 56.97
C ILE A 34 20.72 12.14 57.18
N ALA A 35 20.62 11.75 58.45
CA ALA A 35 20.57 10.37 58.93
C ALA A 35 19.43 10.20 60.00
N PRO A 36 19.46 9.23 60.93
CA PRO A 36 18.29 8.39 61.22
C PRO A 36 17.41 8.89 62.39
N ASP A 37 16.21 8.32 62.50
CA ASP A 37 15.72 7.79 63.79
C ASP A 37 14.57 6.76 63.62
N SER A 38 14.23 6.04 64.70
CA SER A 38 13.18 5.01 64.80
C SER A 38 12.79 4.81 66.29
N PRO A 39 11.83 3.95 66.72
CA PRO A 39 10.92 3.07 65.97
C PRO A 39 9.43 3.10 66.44
N SER A 40 8.53 2.37 65.76
CA SER A 40 7.38 1.61 66.33
C SER A 40 6.48 1.03 65.21
N GLY A 41 5.76 -0.09 65.37
CA GLY A 41 5.81 -1.04 66.50
C GLY A 41 4.62 -2.02 66.62
N ALA A 42 4.46 -2.99 65.70
CA ALA A 42 3.73 -4.26 65.88
C ALA A 42 4.09 -5.23 64.72
N ASN A 43 4.70 -6.40 64.90
CA ASN A 43 4.29 -7.65 65.57
C ASN A 43 3.31 -8.50 64.73
N ILE A 44 3.75 -9.64 64.16
CA ILE A 44 3.69 -11.04 64.70
C ILE A 44 2.37 -11.73 64.28
N GLU A 45 2.27 -12.97 63.77
CA GLU A 45 3.20 -14.07 63.40
C GLU A 45 2.56 -14.86 62.21
N ALA A 46 3.22 -15.71 61.40
CA ALA A 46 3.72 -17.07 61.65
C ALA A 46 2.67 -18.06 62.23
N ALA A 47 2.57 -19.35 61.86
CA ALA A 47 3.23 -20.11 60.77
C ALA A 47 2.50 -21.45 60.44
N ALA A 48 2.63 -21.86 59.16
CA ALA A 48 2.95 -23.22 58.67
C ALA A 48 2.04 -24.47 58.91
N ASN A 49 2.37 -25.50 58.10
CA ASN A 49 2.04 -26.94 58.18
C ASN A 49 0.62 -27.41 57.79
N VAL A 50 0.39 -28.67 57.35
CA VAL A 50 1.07 -29.60 56.39
C VAL A 50 0.33 -30.97 56.47
N ALA A 51 -0.16 -31.48 55.33
CA ALA A 51 -0.49 -32.90 54.98
C ALA A 51 -1.44 -32.94 53.77
N GLY A 52 -1.43 -33.90 52.83
CA GLY A 52 -0.45 -34.95 52.53
C GLY A 52 -1.07 -36.16 51.80
N VAL A 53 -0.32 -36.81 50.88
CA VAL A 53 -0.32 -38.28 50.58
C VAL A 53 -1.67 -38.90 50.05
N ASN A 54 -1.81 -39.62 48.92
CA ASN A 54 -0.94 -40.50 48.10
C ASN A 54 -1.61 -40.85 46.74
N ARG A 55 -0.83 -41.17 45.68
CA ARG A 55 -1.07 -42.18 44.59
C ARG A 55 -2.36 -42.12 43.70
N SER A 56 -2.40 -42.59 42.44
CA SER A 56 -1.38 -43.09 41.48
C SER A 56 -2.00 -43.33 40.09
N ASN A 57 -1.21 -43.17 39.01
CA ASN A 57 -1.51 -43.51 37.59
C ASN A 57 -2.65 -42.70 36.92
N GLY A 58 -2.61 -42.39 35.62
CA GLY A 58 -1.52 -42.57 34.65
C GLY A 58 -2.02 -42.68 33.20
N HIS A 59 -2.02 -41.58 32.44
CA HIS A 59 -2.17 -41.55 30.99
C HIS A 59 -1.48 -40.31 30.40
N ASN A 60 -0.87 -40.43 29.22
CA ASN A 60 -0.14 -39.34 28.58
C ASN A 60 -1.04 -38.53 27.65
N GLY A 61 -1.32 -37.29 28.02
CA GLY A 61 -1.77 -36.23 27.12
C GLY A 61 -0.80 -35.06 27.20
N VAL A 62 -0.29 -34.56 26.07
CA VAL A 62 0.54 -33.36 26.04
C VAL A 62 -0.39 -32.16 25.86
N GLU A 63 -0.67 -31.46 26.95
CA GLU A 63 -1.52 -30.27 26.93
C GLU A 63 -0.81 -29.09 26.26
N THR A 64 -1.38 -28.58 25.17
CA THR A 64 -1.02 -27.28 24.60
C THR A 64 -1.67 -26.17 25.43
N PRO A 65 -0.93 -25.13 25.88
CA PRO A 65 -1.48 -24.08 26.74
C PRO A 65 -2.54 -23.24 26.02
N GLN A 66 -3.60 -22.87 26.73
CA GLN A 66 -4.71 -22.08 26.20
C GLN A 66 -4.34 -20.60 25.97
N LEU A 67 -4.94 -19.99 24.94
CA LEU A 67 -4.60 -18.66 24.44
C LEU A 67 -4.77 -17.53 25.48
N SER A 68 -5.64 -17.72 26.47
CA SER A 68 -5.89 -16.78 27.57
C SER A 68 -4.65 -16.52 28.43
N THR A 69 -3.76 -17.50 28.60
CA THR A 69 -2.62 -17.38 29.52
C THR A 69 -1.50 -16.50 28.95
N LEU A 70 -1.22 -16.58 27.64
CA LEU A 70 -0.12 -15.86 26.98
C LEU A 70 -0.33 -14.34 26.95
N LEU A 71 -1.58 -13.87 26.94
CA LEU A 71 -1.91 -12.44 27.05
C LEU A 71 -1.73 -11.91 28.49
N SER A 72 -1.60 -12.78 29.49
CA SER A 72 -1.43 -12.40 30.90
C SER A 72 0.02 -12.45 31.41
N SER A 73 0.93 -13.07 30.65
CA SER A 73 2.32 -13.35 31.10
C SER A 73 3.35 -12.23 30.85
N PHE A 74 2.96 -11.09 30.28
CA PHE A 74 3.84 -9.93 30.12
C PHE A 74 3.75 -8.98 31.34
N PRO A 75 4.87 -8.57 31.96
CA PRO A 75 4.83 -7.72 33.16
C PRO A 75 4.24 -6.31 32.92
N LEU A 76 2.94 -6.16 33.22
CA LEU A 76 2.22 -4.88 33.24
C LEU A 76 2.63 -4.01 34.45
N SER A 77 3.86 -3.50 34.43
CA SER A 77 4.39 -2.63 35.50
C SER A 77 5.24 -1.45 35.00
N LYS A 78 4.84 -0.86 33.85
CA LYS A 78 5.23 0.52 33.48
C LYS A 78 4.38 1.25 32.43
N SER A 79 3.51 0.57 31.69
CA SER A 79 2.76 1.18 30.57
C SER A 79 1.75 2.25 31.00
N GLN A 80 1.15 2.12 32.20
CA GLN A 80 0.00 2.91 32.64
C GLN A 80 0.28 4.39 33.00
N GLU A 81 1.52 4.88 32.83
CA GLU A 81 1.84 6.31 32.99
C GLU A 81 2.08 7.07 31.67
N LEU A 82 2.09 6.39 30.50
CA LEU A 82 2.13 7.07 29.19
C LEU A 82 0.76 7.21 28.51
N ASP A 83 -0.19 6.32 28.80
CA ASP A 83 -1.51 6.26 28.13
C ASP A 83 -2.50 7.38 28.54
N LYS A 84 -2.01 8.53 29.05
CA LYS A 84 -2.81 9.71 29.41
C LYS A 84 -2.58 10.95 28.54
N HIS A 85 -1.71 10.86 27.54
CA HIS A 85 -1.40 11.97 26.63
C HIS A 85 -1.45 11.60 25.13
N VAL A 86 -2.17 10.53 24.76
CA VAL A 86 -2.33 10.10 23.35
C VAL A 86 -3.82 9.93 23.02
N SER A 87 -4.57 11.05 23.02
CA SER A 87 -6.02 11.05 22.76
C SER A 87 -6.55 12.36 22.14
N SER A 88 -5.80 12.90 21.18
CA SER A 88 -6.18 14.13 20.44
C SER A 88 -5.71 14.18 18.98
N ASP A 89 -4.74 13.35 18.59
CA ASP A 89 -3.83 13.67 17.47
C ASP A 89 -4.24 13.00 16.14
N ASP A 90 -5.43 13.34 15.62
CA ASP A 90 -5.93 12.84 14.32
C ASP A 90 -6.33 13.95 13.30
N GLU A 91 -6.48 15.22 13.72
CA GLU A 91 -6.82 16.35 12.82
C GLU A 91 -6.09 17.69 13.12
N GLU A 92 -4.78 17.71 13.45
CA GLU A 92 -4.00 18.99 13.44
C GLU A 92 -2.48 18.77 13.23
N ASP A 93 -2.06 18.57 11.96
CA ASP A 93 -0.64 18.49 11.55
C ASP A 93 -0.46 19.06 10.11
N ALA A 94 -0.81 20.33 9.93
CA ALA A 94 -0.79 21.00 8.62
C ALA A 94 -0.54 22.53 8.62
N THR A 95 -0.59 23.21 9.78
CA THR A 95 -0.19 24.61 9.98
C THR A 95 0.23 24.84 11.43
N ASP A 96 1.50 25.20 11.65
CA ASP A 96 2.05 26.06 12.73
C ASP A 96 3.43 25.58 13.18
N PHE A 97 4.48 26.04 12.49
CA PHE A 97 5.87 25.96 12.95
C PHE A 97 6.76 27.10 12.40
N GLU A 98 6.25 28.34 12.45
CA GLU A 98 7.10 29.53 12.37
C GLU A 98 6.79 30.51 13.52
N GLN A 99 7.87 31.04 14.12
CA GLN A 99 7.98 32.13 15.11
C GLN A 99 7.89 31.79 16.62
N GLU A 100 8.66 32.58 17.38
CA GLU A 100 8.77 32.74 18.85
C GLU A 100 9.41 31.62 19.71
N GLU A 101 10.74 31.51 19.54
CA GLU A 101 11.78 31.53 20.59
C GLU A 101 11.65 30.73 21.92
N GLY A 102 12.62 29.82 22.13
CA GLY A 102 13.69 30.14 23.08
C GLY A 102 13.77 29.45 24.45
N ASN A 103 14.25 28.20 24.51
CA ASN A 103 15.51 27.90 25.26
C ASN A 103 16.12 26.50 25.07
N ASN A 104 17.45 26.50 25.10
CA ASN A 104 18.42 25.39 25.18
C ASN A 104 17.94 23.98 25.61
N TYR A 105 17.93 23.04 24.66
CA TYR A 105 18.43 21.68 24.89
C TYR A 105 19.32 21.22 23.71
N SER A 106 20.62 21.51 23.81
CA SER A 106 21.60 21.11 22.79
C SER A 106 22.08 19.67 23.01
N SER A 107 21.67 18.75 22.12
CA SER A 107 22.23 17.39 22.02
C SER A 107 22.55 17.09 20.55
N ALA A 108 23.72 16.50 20.29
CA ALA A 108 24.31 16.51 18.96
C ALA A 108 23.74 15.42 18.04
N TYR A 109 22.74 15.79 17.23
CA TYR A 109 22.56 15.17 15.92
C TYR A 109 23.62 15.73 14.96
N ASN A 110 24.43 14.86 14.36
CA ASN A 110 25.32 15.25 13.27
C ASN A 110 24.49 15.47 11.99
N THR A 111 23.89 16.66 11.86
CA THR A 111 23.39 17.19 10.58
C THR A 111 24.56 17.42 9.64
N THR A 112 24.98 16.33 8.98
CA THR A 112 25.74 16.41 7.74
C THR A 112 24.86 17.12 6.72
N SER A 113 25.20 18.35 6.38
CA SER A 113 24.46 19.13 5.38
C SER A 113 24.48 18.42 4.04
N TYR A 114 23.32 18.37 3.38
CA TYR A 114 23.18 17.73 2.07
C TYR A 114 24.07 18.44 1.04
N LYS A 115 25.04 17.71 0.47
CA LYS A 115 25.72 18.10 -0.77
C LYS A 115 24.81 17.78 -1.97
N SER A 116 23.73 18.54 -2.12
CA SER A 116 22.71 18.34 -3.16
C SER A 116 23.10 18.79 -4.57
N ASP A 117 24.23 19.48 -4.72
CA ASP A 117 24.63 20.19 -5.96
C ASP A 117 25.34 19.33 -7.01
N GLN A 118 25.54 18.03 -6.78
CA GLN A 118 26.16 17.14 -7.78
C GLN A 118 25.13 16.26 -8.49
N PRO A 119 25.08 16.25 -9.85
CA PRO A 119 24.20 15.38 -10.60
C PRO A 119 24.40 13.90 -10.28
N VAL A 120 23.32 13.23 -9.89
CA VAL A 120 23.29 11.77 -9.68
C VAL A 120 23.47 11.09 -11.02
N LYS A 121 24.37 10.10 -11.11
CA LYS A 121 24.55 9.29 -12.32
C LYS A 121 23.37 8.33 -12.47
N LEU A 122 22.82 8.23 -13.68
CA LEU A 122 21.64 7.41 -13.99
C LEU A 122 21.94 6.30 -15.01
N SER A 123 22.83 6.55 -15.97
CA SER A 123 23.33 5.55 -16.93
C SER A 123 24.86 5.51 -16.90
N ASN A 124 25.48 4.37 -17.24
CA ASN A 124 26.94 4.26 -17.38
C ASN A 124 27.42 4.16 -18.84
N LEU A 125 26.52 4.35 -19.82
CA LEU A 125 26.78 4.31 -21.26
C LEU A 125 28.01 5.12 -21.72
N PRO A 126 28.71 4.65 -22.77
CA PRO A 126 29.70 5.43 -23.48
C PRO A 126 29.04 6.57 -24.30
N PRO A 127 29.82 7.42 -25.00
CA PRO A 127 29.29 8.43 -25.91
C PRO A 127 28.37 7.83 -26.99
N ASP A 128 27.46 8.65 -27.52
CA ASP A 128 26.43 8.18 -28.46
C ASP A 128 27.02 7.54 -29.73
N SER A 129 28.17 8.02 -30.21
CA SER A 129 28.90 7.45 -31.35
C SER A 129 29.44 6.02 -31.15
N GLN A 130 29.30 5.44 -29.94
CA GLN A 130 29.72 4.08 -29.61
C GLN A 130 28.55 3.16 -29.21
N CYS A 131 27.47 3.71 -28.66
CA CYS A 131 26.30 2.93 -28.20
C CYS A 131 25.01 3.16 -29.00
N VAL A 132 24.84 4.26 -29.73
CA VAL A 132 23.60 4.52 -30.50
C VAL A 132 23.71 3.90 -31.89
N ILE A 133 22.87 2.91 -32.16
CA ILE A 133 22.76 2.24 -33.47
C ILE A 133 21.82 3.03 -34.39
N LYS A 134 20.73 3.59 -33.83
CA LYS A 134 19.71 4.34 -34.56
C LYS A 134 19.06 5.37 -33.65
N ASP A 135 18.92 6.60 -34.14
CA ASP A 135 18.21 7.67 -33.43
C ASP A 135 17.12 8.27 -34.34
N THR A 136 15.85 8.00 -34.03
CA THR A 136 14.66 8.44 -34.79
C THR A 136 13.48 8.77 -33.87
N PRO A 137 12.56 9.69 -34.22
CA PRO A 137 11.43 10.07 -33.34
C PRO A 137 10.62 8.88 -32.79
N GLU A 138 10.53 7.79 -33.55
CA GLU A 138 9.79 6.59 -33.19
C GLU A 138 10.64 5.57 -32.39
N ILE A 139 11.95 5.51 -32.61
CA ILE A 139 12.84 4.48 -32.05
C ILE A 139 14.23 5.04 -31.72
N LEU A 140 14.74 4.74 -30.52
CA LEU A 140 16.16 4.78 -30.16
C LEU A 140 16.67 3.34 -30.06
N SER A 141 17.63 2.92 -30.89
CA SER A 141 18.25 1.59 -30.81
C SER A 141 19.64 1.72 -30.18
N LEU A 142 19.89 1.01 -29.08
CA LEU A 142 21.16 1.02 -28.35
C LEU A 142 21.87 -0.34 -28.43
N LYS A 143 23.19 -0.30 -28.58
CA LYS A 143 24.13 -1.38 -28.24
C LYS A 143 24.59 -1.17 -26.80
N LEU A 144 24.61 -2.24 -26.02
CA LEU A 144 25.05 -2.26 -24.62
C LEU A 144 26.10 -3.36 -24.44
N GLU A 145 27.29 -3.02 -23.92
CA GLU A 145 28.30 -3.98 -23.50
C GLU A 145 27.96 -4.62 -22.14
N ALA A 146 28.63 -5.72 -21.79
CA ALA A 146 28.31 -6.48 -20.58
C ALA A 146 28.56 -5.66 -19.29
N GLY A 147 27.48 -5.31 -18.57
CA GLY A 147 27.52 -4.44 -17.40
C GLY A 147 27.13 -2.98 -17.67
N GLU A 148 26.86 -2.62 -18.92
CA GLU A 148 26.33 -1.29 -19.26
C GLU A 148 24.85 -1.14 -18.88
N THR A 149 24.47 0.07 -18.51
CA THR A 149 23.17 0.48 -18.01
C THR A 149 22.64 1.70 -18.75
N ALA A 150 21.36 1.64 -19.15
CA ALA A 150 20.61 2.74 -19.74
C ALA A 150 19.32 2.98 -18.93
N THR A 151 19.11 4.23 -18.52
CA THR A 151 17.98 4.65 -17.67
C THR A 151 17.18 5.74 -18.38
N PHE A 152 15.86 5.63 -18.31
CA PHE A 152 14.95 6.46 -19.10
C PHE A 152 13.85 7.06 -18.22
N VAL A 153 13.34 8.24 -18.60
CA VAL A 153 12.11 8.83 -18.05
C VAL A 153 11.05 8.90 -19.14
N GLY A 154 9.78 8.64 -18.80
CA GLY A 154 8.65 8.63 -19.73
C GLY A 154 7.93 7.27 -19.83
N GLU A 155 7.26 7.03 -20.96
CA GLU A 155 6.55 5.79 -21.27
C GLU A 155 7.10 5.25 -22.59
N TYR A 156 7.44 3.96 -22.68
CA TYR A 156 8.04 3.36 -23.87
C TYR A 156 7.78 1.86 -23.97
N ASP A 157 7.90 1.32 -25.18
CA ASP A 157 7.94 -0.13 -25.41
C ASP A 157 9.40 -0.59 -25.62
N LEU A 158 9.87 -1.51 -24.79
CA LEU A 158 11.21 -2.07 -24.82
C LEU A 158 11.21 -3.41 -25.58
N ARG A 159 12.09 -3.56 -26.58
CA ARG A 159 12.35 -4.82 -27.29
C ARG A 159 13.83 -5.15 -27.28
N VAL A 160 14.18 -6.41 -27.05
CA VAL A 160 15.56 -6.89 -27.18
C VAL A 160 15.78 -7.47 -28.58
N LYS A 161 16.80 -6.98 -29.27
CA LYS A 161 17.15 -7.33 -30.65
C LYS A 161 18.19 -8.45 -30.72
N SER A 162 19.20 -8.41 -29.85
CA SER A 162 20.20 -9.45 -29.68
C SER A 162 20.67 -9.50 -28.22
N GLY A 163 21.23 -10.63 -27.79
CA GLY A 163 21.64 -10.84 -26.39
C GLY A 163 20.46 -10.93 -25.41
N TYR A 164 20.68 -10.44 -24.18
CA TYR A 164 19.64 -10.28 -23.16
C TYR A 164 19.99 -9.15 -22.18
N ILE A 165 18.96 -8.56 -21.57
CA ILE A 165 19.07 -7.50 -20.56
C ILE A 165 18.33 -7.87 -19.28
N MET A 166 18.56 -7.12 -18.20
CA MET A 166 17.69 -7.11 -17.01
C MET A 166 17.06 -5.73 -16.78
N ILE A 167 15.82 -5.72 -16.32
CA ILE A 167 15.04 -4.53 -15.91
C ILE A 167 14.02 -4.95 -14.84
N TYR A 168 13.99 -4.30 -13.66
CA TYR A 168 13.08 -4.69 -12.55
C TYR A 168 13.14 -6.21 -12.20
N GLY A 169 14.30 -6.86 -12.33
CA GLY A 169 14.47 -8.32 -12.17
C GLY A 169 14.01 -9.19 -13.34
N ALA A 170 13.30 -8.63 -14.33
CA ALA A 170 12.93 -9.33 -15.56
C ALA A 170 14.15 -9.55 -16.46
N VAL A 171 14.43 -10.80 -16.85
CA VAL A 171 15.48 -11.19 -17.81
C VAL A 171 14.89 -11.20 -19.21
N LEU A 172 14.91 -10.06 -19.90
CA LEU A 172 14.35 -9.94 -21.24
C LEU A 172 15.37 -10.41 -22.29
N ARG A 173 14.97 -11.32 -23.18
CA ARG A 173 15.82 -11.98 -24.18
C ARG A 173 15.45 -11.54 -25.59
N ALA A 174 16.40 -11.63 -26.52
CA ALA A 174 16.19 -11.31 -27.94
C ALA A 174 14.94 -11.98 -28.52
N GLY A 175 14.06 -11.20 -29.15
CA GLY A 175 12.81 -11.71 -29.69
C GLY A 175 11.89 -10.63 -30.28
N PRO A 176 10.71 -11.01 -30.81
CA PRO A 176 9.74 -10.06 -31.38
C PRO A 176 8.96 -9.29 -30.30
N THR A 177 8.92 -9.79 -29.06
CA THR A 177 8.11 -9.27 -27.96
C THR A 177 8.53 -7.87 -27.54
N THR A 178 7.54 -6.99 -27.39
CA THR A 178 7.67 -5.64 -26.82
C THR A 178 7.10 -5.62 -25.40
N HIS A 179 7.82 -4.99 -24.47
CA HIS A 179 7.41 -4.84 -23.07
C HIS A 179 7.18 -3.36 -22.75
N ARG A 180 5.95 -3.00 -22.37
CA ARG A 180 5.59 -1.65 -21.93
C ARG A 180 6.33 -1.33 -20.62
N VAL A 181 7.03 -0.21 -20.59
CA VAL A 181 7.69 0.33 -19.40
C VAL A 181 7.11 1.70 -19.07
N TYR A 182 6.77 1.90 -17.80
CA TYR A 182 6.34 3.18 -17.25
C TYR A 182 7.42 3.69 -16.29
N ALA A 183 8.10 4.77 -16.68
CA ALA A 183 9.20 5.38 -15.95
C ALA A 183 8.88 6.84 -15.52
N PRO A 184 7.92 7.07 -14.61
CA PRO A 184 7.59 8.40 -14.11
C PRO A 184 8.54 8.85 -12.99
N SER A 185 8.79 10.16 -12.91
CA SER A 185 9.64 10.80 -11.89
C SER A 185 9.05 10.83 -10.45
N THR A 186 8.12 9.94 -10.12
CA THR A 186 7.62 9.68 -8.75
C THR A 186 8.30 8.51 -8.08
N HIS A 187 8.96 7.68 -8.88
CA HIS A 187 9.61 6.45 -8.44
C HIS A 187 11.05 6.43 -8.99
N ALA A 188 11.91 5.60 -8.39
CA ALA A 188 13.22 5.33 -8.96
C ALA A 188 13.06 4.70 -10.36
N LEU A 189 13.75 5.25 -11.35
CA LEU A 189 13.53 4.96 -12.76
C LEU A 189 14.06 3.56 -13.13
N PRO A 190 13.32 2.76 -13.93
CA PRO A 190 13.81 1.48 -14.43
C PRO A 190 15.16 1.61 -15.15
N VAL A 191 16.11 0.77 -14.73
CA VAL A 191 17.44 0.63 -15.33
C VAL A 191 17.45 -0.59 -16.25
N VAL A 192 17.69 -0.39 -17.54
CA VAL A 192 17.98 -1.46 -18.51
C VAL A 192 19.46 -1.81 -18.39
N THR A 193 19.80 -3.04 -18.02
CA THR A 193 21.19 -3.48 -17.82
C THR A 193 21.54 -4.65 -18.72
N ALA A 194 22.57 -4.56 -19.56
CA ALA A 194 23.09 -5.72 -20.27
C ALA A 194 23.87 -6.64 -19.32
N LYS A 195 23.64 -7.95 -19.42
CA LYS A 195 24.28 -8.98 -18.59
C LYS A 195 24.75 -10.14 -19.47
N GLY A 196 25.90 -10.73 -19.14
CA GLY A 196 26.40 -11.95 -19.78
C GLY A 196 26.96 -11.79 -21.21
N GLY A 197 26.91 -10.60 -21.81
CA GLY A 197 27.47 -10.31 -23.13
C GLY A 197 26.95 -8.97 -23.67
N VAL A 198 27.22 -8.73 -24.96
CA VAL A 198 26.58 -7.64 -25.73
C VAL A 198 25.08 -7.88 -25.80
N ALA A 199 24.28 -6.81 -25.65
CA ALA A 199 22.88 -6.80 -26.00
C ALA A 199 22.55 -5.59 -26.88
N GLU A 200 21.62 -5.76 -27.82
CA GLU A 200 21.03 -4.67 -28.58
C GLU A 200 19.56 -4.53 -28.19
N VAL A 201 19.10 -3.30 -27.98
CA VAL A 201 17.73 -2.99 -27.56
C VAL A 201 17.12 -1.87 -28.39
N ASP A 202 15.84 -1.99 -28.73
CA ASP A 202 15.02 -0.90 -29.24
C ASP A 202 14.19 -0.31 -28.09
N ILE A 203 14.28 0.99 -27.91
CA ILE A 203 13.40 1.81 -27.07
C ILE A 203 12.42 2.51 -28.00
N ILE A 204 11.14 2.11 -27.96
CA ILE A 204 10.14 2.48 -28.94
C ILE A 204 9.15 3.48 -28.33
N SER A 205 8.91 4.58 -29.06
CA SER A 205 7.99 5.65 -28.69
C SER A 205 6.54 5.16 -28.78
N THR A 206 5.69 5.60 -27.86
CA THR A 206 4.27 5.18 -27.75
C THR A 206 3.36 6.36 -27.45
N THR A 207 2.07 6.24 -27.79
CA THR A 207 1.02 7.05 -27.18
C THR A 207 1.17 7.03 -25.65
N ARG A 208 1.20 8.22 -25.03
CA ARG A 208 1.34 8.40 -23.59
C ARG A 208 0.00 8.13 -22.92
N SER A 209 -0.19 6.93 -22.38
CA SER A 209 -1.52 6.42 -21.99
C SER A 209 -2.06 7.05 -20.71
N LEU A 210 -1.19 7.47 -19.79
CA LEU A 210 -1.54 8.11 -18.52
C LEU A 210 -1.46 9.65 -18.54
N ASP A 211 -0.80 10.24 -19.53
CA ASP A 211 -0.58 11.70 -19.62
C ASP A 211 -1.89 12.48 -19.75
N VAL A 212 -2.96 11.82 -20.23
CA VAL A 212 -4.33 12.35 -20.29
C VAL A 212 -4.85 12.80 -18.91
N LEU A 213 -4.43 12.16 -17.83
CA LEU A 213 -4.88 12.48 -16.46
C LEU A 213 -4.32 13.82 -15.95
N SER A 214 -3.25 14.35 -16.58
CA SER A 214 -2.71 15.69 -16.28
C SER A 214 -3.69 16.82 -16.60
N LYS A 215 -4.67 16.57 -17.49
CA LYS A 215 -5.75 17.50 -17.84
C LYS A 215 -6.79 17.64 -16.72
N ILE A 216 -6.93 16.64 -15.84
CA ILE A 216 -7.99 16.59 -14.82
C ILE A 216 -7.47 16.67 -13.39
N SER A 217 -6.15 16.53 -13.16
CA SER A 217 -5.56 16.77 -11.84
C SER A 217 -4.07 17.16 -11.92
N PRO A 218 -3.62 18.17 -11.13
CA PRO A 218 -2.23 18.60 -11.10
C PRO A 218 -1.27 17.51 -10.58
N LEU A 219 -1.75 16.49 -9.84
CA LEU A 219 -0.93 15.37 -9.36
C LEU A 219 -0.23 14.62 -10.50
N TRP A 220 -0.86 14.60 -11.69
CA TRP A 220 -0.32 13.94 -12.89
C TRP A 220 0.60 14.82 -13.74
N THR A 221 0.79 16.10 -13.37
CA THR A 221 1.71 17.00 -14.08
C THR A 221 3.17 16.73 -13.70
N LYS A 222 4.09 17.04 -14.63
CA LYS A 222 5.55 16.91 -14.46
C LYS A 222 6.01 15.49 -14.09
N LEU A 223 5.29 14.44 -14.50
CA LEU A 223 5.62 13.03 -14.22
C LEU A 223 6.46 12.35 -15.32
N TRP A 224 6.09 12.55 -16.58
CA TRP A 224 6.66 11.84 -17.73
C TRP A 224 7.86 12.59 -18.33
N TYR A 225 8.30 12.20 -19.53
CA TYR A 225 9.15 13.08 -20.33
C TYR A 225 8.30 14.19 -20.95
N ALA A 226 8.73 15.44 -20.77
CA ALA A 226 8.22 16.59 -21.48
C ALA A 226 9.41 17.44 -21.92
N GLN A 227 9.38 17.91 -23.16
CA GLN A 227 10.37 18.84 -23.71
C GLN A 227 10.19 20.22 -23.05
N ALA A 228 11.27 21.00 -22.89
CA ALA A 228 11.13 22.33 -22.30
C ALA A 228 10.38 23.28 -23.26
N GLN A 229 9.57 24.19 -22.71
CA GLN A 229 8.72 25.09 -23.51
C GLN A 229 9.49 25.98 -24.51
N LYS A 230 10.80 26.17 -24.31
CA LYS A 230 11.66 26.93 -25.23
C LYS A 230 12.03 26.15 -26.49
N ASP A 231 12.15 24.83 -26.39
CA ASP A 231 12.62 23.98 -27.50
C ASP A 231 11.44 23.53 -28.38
N ALA A 232 10.25 23.38 -27.77
CA ALA A 232 9.01 23.00 -28.45
C ALA A 232 8.50 24.01 -29.50
N GLN A 233 9.14 25.18 -29.63
CA GLN A 233 8.81 26.20 -30.64
C GLN A 233 9.60 26.07 -31.94
N GLN A 234 10.46 25.05 -32.10
CA GLN A 234 11.39 24.93 -33.24
C GLN A 234 11.31 23.61 -34.03
N THR A 235 10.40 22.68 -33.72
CA THR A 235 10.31 21.37 -34.39
C THR A 235 8.87 20.93 -34.68
N ASP A 236 8.52 20.75 -35.96
CA ASP A 236 7.22 20.20 -36.39
C ASP A 236 7.04 18.69 -36.11
N THR A 237 8.10 17.99 -35.68
CA THR A 237 8.05 16.58 -35.30
C THR A 237 7.56 16.41 -33.86
N GLU A 238 6.55 15.55 -33.63
CA GLU A 238 6.14 15.21 -32.26
C GLU A 238 7.32 14.65 -31.45
N PRO A 239 7.57 15.16 -30.22
CA PRO A 239 8.64 14.65 -29.38
C PRO A 239 8.31 13.25 -28.83
N ARG A 240 9.35 12.42 -28.69
CA ARG A 240 9.29 11.09 -28.09
C ARG A 240 8.45 11.03 -26.81
N SER A 241 7.93 9.84 -26.50
CA SER A 241 7.28 9.56 -25.22
C SER A 241 8.27 9.35 -24.05
N PHE A 242 9.57 9.36 -24.33
CA PHE A 242 10.65 9.10 -23.38
C PHE A 242 11.93 9.90 -23.70
N ALA A 243 12.83 9.99 -22.72
CA ALA A 243 14.23 10.39 -22.93
C ALA A 243 15.21 9.49 -22.16
N LEU A 244 16.40 9.31 -22.73
CA LEU A 244 17.56 8.71 -22.09
C LEU A 244 18.20 9.71 -21.12
N LEU A 245 18.52 9.27 -19.90
CA LEU A 245 19.21 10.10 -18.90
C LEU A 245 20.53 9.43 -18.50
N ARG A 246 21.66 10.08 -18.78
CA ARG A 246 22.99 9.71 -18.25
C ARG A 246 23.18 10.25 -16.84
N SER A 247 22.64 11.43 -16.55
CA SER A 247 22.64 12.07 -15.22
C SER A 247 21.27 12.67 -14.86
N SER A 248 21.03 12.97 -13.58
CA SER A 248 19.84 13.70 -13.15
C SER A 248 19.78 15.13 -13.71
N SER A 249 20.92 15.74 -14.05
CA SER A 249 20.94 17.05 -14.73
C SER A 249 20.47 17.00 -16.20
N ASP A 250 20.32 15.81 -16.78
CA ASP A 250 19.81 15.64 -18.15
C ASP A 250 18.28 15.78 -18.21
N ASP A 251 17.58 15.66 -17.06
CA ASP A 251 16.12 15.80 -17.02
C ASP A 251 15.69 17.21 -17.48
N PRO A 252 14.83 17.36 -18.50
CA PRO A 252 14.42 18.68 -19.00
C PRO A 252 13.70 19.52 -17.93
N LEU A 253 13.02 18.86 -16.99
CA LEU A 253 12.26 19.50 -15.91
C LEU A 253 13.07 19.65 -14.60
N LYS A 254 14.36 19.28 -14.60
CA LYS A 254 15.31 19.38 -13.46
C LYS A 254 14.77 18.79 -12.15
N ARG A 255 14.07 17.66 -12.25
CA ARG A 255 13.46 16.95 -11.11
C ARG A 255 14.50 16.12 -10.36
N ALA A 256 14.21 15.80 -9.10
CA ALA A 256 14.97 14.83 -8.30
C ALA A 256 14.72 13.38 -8.78
N VAL A 257 15.19 13.05 -9.98
CA VAL A 257 15.14 11.68 -10.54
C VAL A 257 16.32 10.84 -10.05
N THR A 258 16.04 9.58 -9.72
CA THR A 258 17.04 8.58 -9.29
C THR A 258 16.88 7.29 -10.10
N ALA A 259 17.95 6.50 -10.20
CA ALA A 259 17.91 5.19 -10.83
C ALA A 259 17.40 4.12 -9.85
N LEU A 260 16.72 3.09 -10.34
CA LEU A 260 16.36 1.91 -9.54
C LEU A 260 17.59 1.02 -9.36
N GLU A 261 18.37 1.34 -8.34
CA GLU A 261 19.55 0.55 -7.96
C GLU A 261 19.18 -0.63 -7.05
N VAL A 262 19.84 -1.76 -7.28
CA VAL A 262 19.80 -2.93 -6.40
C VAL A 262 21.22 -3.22 -5.97
N GLU A 263 21.52 -2.84 -4.73
CA GLU A 263 22.80 -3.06 -4.07
C GLU A 263 23.19 -4.54 -4.03
N GLN A 264 24.50 -4.80 -3.97
CA GLN A 264 25.06 -6.16 -4.07
C GLN A 264 24.50 -7.11 -3.00
N ASP A 265 24.34 -6.65 -1.75
CA ASP A 265 23.82 -7.47 -0.66
C ASP A 265 22.33 -7.81 -0.85
N CYS A 266 21.54 -6.87 -1.39
CA CYS A 266 20.18 -7.18 -1.82
C CYS A 266 20.18 -8.22 -2.95
N GLN A 267 21.06 -8.09 -3.94
CA GLN A 267 21.13 -9.05 -5.04
C GLN A 267 21.55 -10.45 -4.54
N VAL A 268 22.46 -10.54 -3.57
CA VAL A 268 22.83 -11.79 -2.89
C VAL A 268 21.62 -12.40 -2.15
N THR A 269 20.87 -11.61 -1.37
CA THR A 269 19.68 -12.09 -0.68
C THR A 269 18.57 -12.54 -1.64
N LEU A 270 18.32 -11.79 -2.72
CA LEU A 270 17.38 -12.20 -3.78
C LEU A 270 17.83 -13.50 -4.46
N ASN A 271 19.13 -13.65 -4.75
CA ASN A 271 19.67 -14.89 -5.29
C ASN A 271 19.54 -16.09 -4.33
N ARG A 272 19.51 -15.86 -3.00
CA ARG A 272 19.23 -16.91 -1.99
C ARG A 272 17.75 -17.30 -1.98
N VAL A 273 16.82 -16.36 -2.09
CA VAL A 273 15.39 -16.65 -2.28
C VAL A 273 15.18 -17.50 -3.54
N LEU A 274 15.71 -17.02 -4.67
CA LEU A 274 15.58 -17.63 -6.00
C LEU A 274 16.40 -18.91 -6.20
N SER A 275 17.23 -19.29 -5.23
CA SER A 275 17.88 -20.62 -5.20
C SER A 275 16.86 -21.72 -4.91
N LYS A 276 17.20 -22.98 -5.21
CA LYS A 276 16.29 -24.13 -5.05
C LYS A 276 15.57 -24.10 -3.68
N PRO A 277 14.26 -24.42 -3.61
CA PRO A 277 13.54 -24.53 -2.34
C PRO A 277 14.25 -25.47 -1.36
N THR A 278 14.34 -25.06 -0.10
CA THR A 278 14.73 -25.91 1.04
C THR A 278 13.54 -26.64 1.65
N ALA A 279 12.34 -26.09 1.49
CA ALA A 279 11.09 -26.67 1.92
C ALA A 279 10.59 -27.78 0.97
N THR A 280 9.73 -28.66 1.49
CA THR A 280 9.11 -29.79 0.78
C THR A 280 7.91 -29.40 -0.10
N HIS A 281 7.45 -28.15 -0.05
CA HIS A 281 6.28 -27.68 -0.78
C HIS A 281 6.57 -27.56 -2.30
N PRO A 282 5.67 -28.01 -3.21
CA PRO A 282 5.95 -28.08 -4.65
C PRO A 282 6.00 -26.71 -5.36
N SER A 283 5.50 -25.65 -4.73
CA SER A 283 5.55 -24.25 -5.21
C SER A 283 6.32 -23.38 -4.22
N SER A 284 7.10 -22.40 -4.69
CA SER A 284 7.67 -21.37 -3.79
C SER A 284 6.57 -20.47 -3.23
N VAL A 285 6.61 -20.17 -1.93
CA VAL A 285 5.66 -19.29 -1.25
C VAL A 285 6.46 -18.32 -0.40
N ILE A 286 6.55 -17.07 -0.85
CA ILE A 286 7.54 -16.10 -0.36
C ILE A 286 6.85 -14.91 0.30
N MET A 287 7.14 -14.68 1.58
CA MET A 287 6.62 -13.53 2.33
C MET A 287 7.60 -12.36 2.30
N VAL A 288 7.09 -11.15 2.06
CA VAL A 288 7.89 -9.91 2.07
C VAL A 288 7.29 -8.93 3.08
N SER A 289 8.02 -8.66 4.17
CA SER A 289 7.57 -7.86 5.30
C SER A 289 8.60 -6.80 5.73
N GLY A 290 8.20 -5.85 6.59
CA GLY A 290 9.04 -4.75 7.07
C GLY A 290 8.40 -3.36 6.94
N PRO A 291 9.06 -2.29 7.44
CA PRO A 291 8.45 -0.98 7.67
C PRO A 291 7.88 -0.27 6.43
N LYS A 292 7.10 0.80 6.66
CA LYS A 292 6.58 1.68 5.60
C LYS A 292 7.73 2.28 4.77
N GLY A 293 7.64 2.15 3.45
CA GLY A 293 8.60 2.68 2.49
C GLY A 293 9.97 1.99 2.47
N SER A 294 10.12 0.78 3.04
CA SER A 294 11.39 0.02 3.01
C SER A 294 11.73 -0.60 1.64
N GLY A 295 10.77 -0.66 0.71
CA GLY A 295 10.95 -1.21 -0.64
C GLY A 295 10.24 -2.55 -0.92
N LYS A 296 9.35 -3.01 -0.04
CA LYS A 296 8.61 -4.29 -0.17
C LYS A 296 8.04 -4.54 -1.56
N SER A 297 7.16 -3.68 -2.07
CA SER A 297 6.52 -3.85 -3.39
C SER A 297 7.54 -3.91 -4.55
N THR A 298 8.69 -3.23 -4.41
CA THR A 298 9.80 -3.31 -5.38
C THR A 298 10.46 -4.70 -5.36
N ILE A 299 10.64 -5.30 -4.18
CA ILE A 299 11.14 -6.68 -4.03
C ILE A 299 10.10 -7.69 -4.55
N CYS A 300 8.82 -7.49 -4.25
CA CYS A 300 7.74 -8.34 -4.77
C CYS A 300 7.71 -8.33 -6.31
N LYS A 301 7.84 -7.14 -6.95
CA LYS A 301 8.00 -7.01 -8.40
C LYS A 301 9.23 -7.73 -8.90
N TRP A 302 10.39 -7.55 -8.26
CA TRP A 302 11.63 -8.19 -8.67
C TRP A 302 11.51 -9.72 -8.68
N LEU A 303 10.93 -10.30 -7.62
CA LEU A 303 10.71 -11.74 -7.51
C LEU A 303 9.76 -12.25 -8.61
N ILE A 304 8.57 -11.67 -8.74
CA ILE A 304 7.57 -12.04 -9.76
C ILE A 304 8.16 -11.92 -11.18
N ASN A 305 8.85 -10.82 -11.47
CA ASN A 305 9.49 -10.59 -12.76
C ASN A 305 10.59 -11.61 -13.04
N THR A 306 11.37 -12.01 -12.04
CA THR A 306 12.41 -13.04 -12.20
C THR A 306 11.79 -14.41 -12.48
N PHE A 307 10.69 -14.78 -11.80
CA PHE A 307 9.99 -16.04 -12.07
C PHE A 307 9.36 -16.08 -13.47
N LEU A 308 8.68 -15.01 -13.88
CA LEU A 308 8.04 -14.89 -15.21
C LEU A 308 9.04 -14.87 -16.38
N THR A 309 10.33 -14.67 -16.12
CA THR A 309 11.39 -14.57 -17.14
C THR A 309 12.57 -15.53 -16.94
N ALA A 310 12.43 -16.47 -16.00
CA ALA A 310 13.42 -17.53 -15.78
C ALA A 310 13.65 -18.35 -17.07
N SER A 311 14.83 -18.94 -17.24
CA SER A 311 15.19 -19.68 -18.48
C SER A 311 14.34 -20.93 -18.78
N LYS A 312 13.39 -21.29 -17.91
CA LYS A 312 12.38 -22.34 -18.11
C LYS A 312 10.94 -21.81 -18.20
N ALA A 313 10.74 -20.50 -18.10
CA ALA A 313 9.44 -19.87 -18.25
C ALA A 313 8.94 -20.00 -19.70
N SER A 314 7.62 -20.02 -19.86
CA SER A 314 6.93 -20.13 -21.14
C SER A 314 5.72 -19.20 -21.17
N ALA A 315 5.02 -19.12 -22.31
CA ALA A 315 3.82 -18.29 -22.44
C ALA A 315 2.65 -18.67 -21.50
N SER A 316 2.68 -19.85 -20.86
CA SER A 316 1.71 -20.24 -19.83
C SER A 316 2.19 -20.01 -18.39
N THR A 317 3.46 -19.64 -18.19
CA THR A 317 4.02 -19.40 -16.84
C THR A 317 3.26 -18.28 -16.16
N SER A 318 2.71 -18.60 -14.99
CA SER A 318 1.98 -17.68 -14.12
C SER A 318 2.67 -17.60 -12.78
N CYS A 319 2.54 -16.46 -12.11
CA CYS A 319 2.91 -16.28 -10.70
C CYS A 319 1.76 -15.58 -9.99
N PHE A 320 1.58 -15.83 -8.69
CA PHE A 320 0.54 -15.20 -7.91
C PHE A 320 1.11 -14.09 -7.04
N TRP A 321 0.45 -12.94 -7.06
CA TRP A 321 0.64 -11.85 -6.12
C TRP A 321 -0.53 -11.86 -5.15
N LEU A 322 -0.27 -11.97 -3.85
CA LEU A 322 -1.28 -11.74 -2.82
C LEU A 322 -0.90 -10.49 -2.03
N ASP A 323 -1.70 -9.45 -2.20
CA ASP A 323 -1.48 -8.17 -1.54
C ASP A 323 -2.29 -8.04 -0.25
N LEU A 324 -1.55 -7.79 0.83
CA LEU A 324 -2.05 -7.54 2.18
C LEU A 324 -1.66 -6.13 2.67
N ASP A 325 -1.28 -5.19 1.79
CA ASP A 325 -1.16 -3.75 2.11
C ASP A 325 -2.38 -2.97 1.56
N PRO A 326 -3.46 -2.78 2.34
CA PRO A 326 -4.61 -2.00 1.90
C PRO A 326 -4.31 -0.49 1.77
N GLY A 327 -3.13 -0.03 2.22
CA GLY A 327 -2.71 1.36 2.12
C GLY A 327 -2.13 1.69 0.74
N GLN A 328 -1.22 0.87 0.22
CA GLN A 328 -0.64 1.04 -1.13
C GLN A 328 -0.57 -0.29 -1.88
N PRO A 329 -1.73 -0.91 -2.21
CA PRO A 329 -1.76 -2.22 -2.86
C PRO A 329 -1.25 -2.15 -4.29
N GLU A 330 -0.75 -3.26 -4.81
CA GLU A 330 -0.56 -3.50 -6.23
C GLU A 330 -1.87 -3.99 -6.87
N TYR A 331 -2.11 -3.65 -8.15
CA TYR A 331 -3.31 -3.99 -8.93
C TYR A 331 -4.66 -3.43 -8.41
N SER A 332 -5.07 -3.65 -7.16
CA SER A 332 -6.36 -3.17 -6.63
C SER A 332 -6.35 -1.67 -6.29
N ALA A 333 -7.51 -1.11 -5.92
CA ALA A 333 -7.61 0.25 -5.39
C ALA A 333 -7.29 0.29 -3.88
N PRO A 334 -6.96 1.45 -3.29
CA PRO A 334 -6.73 1.58 -1.85
C PRO A 334 -7.95 1.15 -1.02
N GLY A 335 -7.70 0.52 0.13
CA GLY A 335 -8.73 -0.10 0.98
C GLY A 335 -9.10 -1.54 0.62
N GLN A 336 -8.48 -2.12 -0.40
CA GLN A 336 -8.67 -3.52 -0.83
C GLN A 336 -7.43 -4.39 -0.58
N MET A 337 -7.67 -5.70 -0.41
CA MET A 337 -6.68 -6.78 -0.48
C MET A 337 -7.04 -7.69 -1.66
N SER A 338 -6.07 -8.31 -2.33
CA SER A 338 -6.39 -9.18 -3.48
C SER A 338 -5.35 -10.25 -3.79
N LEU A 339 -5.84 -11.38 -4.31
CA LEU A 339 -5.04 -12.40 -4.99
C LEU A 339 -5.14 -12.17 -6.51
N VAL A 340 -4.00 -11.98 -7.16
CA VAL A 340 -3.91 -11.68 -8.59
C VAL A 340 -2.93 -12.63 -9.27
N GLN A 341 -3.39 -13.28 -10.34
CA GLN A 341 -2.54 -14.08 -11.22
C GLN A 341 -1.85 -13.17 -12.23
N ILE A 342 -0.52 -13.15 -12.22
CA ILE A 342 0.34 -12.36 -13.10
C ILE A 342 0.94 -13.27 -14.20
N ARG A 343 0.95 -12.79 -15.44
CA ARG A 343 1.49 -13.49 -16.64
C ARG A 343 2.50 -12.67 -17.45
N SER A 344 2.75 -11.41 -17.08
CA SER A 344 3.69 -10.53 -17.77
C SER A 344 4.49 -9.69 -16.77
N PRO A 345 5.75 -9.31 -17.07
CA PRO A 345 6.56 -8.50 -16.16
C PRO A 345 5.93 -7.15 -15.79
N VAL A 346 6.01 -6.82 -14.51
CA VAL A 346 5.51 -5.59 -13.89
C VAL A 346 6.59 -4.52 -13.97
N LEU A 347 6.50 -3.63 -14.96
CA LEU A 347 7.53 -2.63 -15.31
C LEU A 347 7.01 -1.19 -15.08
N GLY A 348 6.40 -0.92 -13.93
CA GLY A 348 5.88 0.39 -13.55
C GLY A 348 5.29 0.47 -12.14
N PRO A 349 4.88 1.67 -11.68
CA PRO A 349 4.09 1.86 -10.44
C PRO A 349 2.71 1.19 -10.48
N ASN A 350 2.09 0.98 -9.31
CA ASN A 350 0.79 0.31 -9.17
C ASN A 350 -0.35 0.98 -9.94
N TYR A 351 -0.36 2.32 -10.00
CA TYR A 351 -1.33 3.09 -10.77
C TYR A 351 -1.22 2.92 -12.30
N THR A 352 -0.31 2.09 -12.81
CA THR A 352 -0.16 1.81 -14.26
C THR A 352 -0.92 0.56 -14.72
N HIS A 353 -1.51 -0.21 -13.80
CA HIS A 353 -2.20 -1.46 -14.11
C HIS A 353 -3.35 -1.77 -13.12
N PRO A 354 -4.33 -0.85 -12.95
CA PRO A 354 -5.47 -1.08 -12.06
C PRO A 354 -6.31 -2.28 -12.50
N SER A 355 -6.89 -2.99 -11.53
CA SER A 355 -7.62 -4.25 -11.73
C SER A 355 -9.11 -4.10 -12.07
N GLY A 356 -9.55 -2.91 -12.45
CA GLY A 356 -10.95 -2.63 -12.83
C GLY A 356 -11.45 -3.35 -14.08
N HIS A 357 -10.57 -4.07 -14.80
CA HIS A 357 -10.87 -4.83 -16.02
C HIS A 357 -9.99 -6.08 -16.12
N VAL A 358 -10.47 -7.13 -16.79
CA VAL A 358 -9.68 -8.34 -17.11
C VAL A 358 -8.61 -8.03 -18.18
N SER A 359 -7.35 -8.42 -17.92
CA SER A 359 -6.25 -8.35 -18.88
C SER A 359 -5.72 -9.75 -19.25
N SER A 360 -5.00 -9.85 -20.37
CA SER A 360 -4.15 -11.01 -20.67
C SER A 360 -2.90 -11.06 -19.78
N ALA A 361 -2.38 -9.88 -19.39
CA ALA A 361 -1.17 -9.74 -18.57
C ALA A 361 -1.39 -10.08 -17.08
N TYR A 362 -2.62 -9.89 -16.58
CA TYR A 362 -2.99 -10.15 -15.18
C TYR A 362 -4.50 -10.40 -15.02
N ARG A 363 -4.88 -11.18 -14.00
CA ARG A 363 -6.28 -11.48 -13.63
C ARG A 363 -6.43 -11.52 -12.11
N THR A 364 -7.30 -10.70 -11.53
CA THR A 364 -7.74 -10.87 -10.14
C THR A 364 -8.52 -12.17 -9.99
N ILE A 365 -8.17 -12.97 -8.98
CA ILE A 365 -8.81 -14.26 -8.66
C ILE A 365 -9.89 -14.05 -7.60
N ARG A 366 -9.54 -13.37 -6.51
CA ARG A 366 -10.45 -12.97 -5.43
C ARG A 366 -9.91 -11.70 -4.75
N SER A 367 -10.79 -10.89 -4.17
CA SER A 367 -10.44 -9.65 -3.50
C SER A 367 -11.43 -9.37 -2.38
N HIS A 368 -10.96 -8.72 -1.33
CA HIS A 368 -11.75 -8.28 -0.17
C HIS A 368 -11.52 -6.81 0.10
N THR A 369 -12.46 -6.19 0.82
CA THR A 369 -12.32 -4.82 1.32
C THR A 369 -12.04 -4.83 2.82
N ILE A 370 -11.03 -4.08 3.23
CA ILE A 370 -10.85 -3.63 4.63
C ILE A 370 -11.59 -2.29 4.83
N ALA A 371 -11.92 -1.60 3.74
CA ALA A 371 -12.57 -0.30 3.71
C ALA A 371 -11.83 0.80 4.49
N ALA A 372 -10.54 0.59 4.80
CA ALA A 372 -9.63 1.53 5.43
C ALA A 372 -8.22 1.37 4.83
N ASN A 373 -7.39 2.42 4.90
CA ASN A 373 -6.03 2.43 4.36
C ASN A 373 -4.98 1.72 5.24
N SER A 374 -5.44 0.94 6.24
CA SER A 374 -4.66 0.31 7.31
C SER A 374 -5.44 -0.86 7.89
N PRO A 375 -4.80 -2.00 8.24
CA PRO A 375 -5.47 -3.14 8.90
C PRO A 375 -5.62 -3.00 10.42
N ARG A 376 -5.19 -1.88 11.01
CA ARG A 376 -5.21 -1.66 12.48
C ARG A 376 -6.61 -1.74 13.10
N ASP A 377 -7.60 -1.21 12.39
CA ASP A 377 -8.95 -0.98 12.89
C ASP A 377 -9.73 -2.29 13.07
N ASP A 378 -9.44 -3.30 12.24
CA ASP A 378 -9.98 -4.65 12.36
C ASP A 378 -8.96 -5.69 11.87
N VAL A 379 -8.11 -6.11 12.80
CA VAL A 379 -7.09 -7.15 12.60
C VAL A 379 -7.73 -8.54 12.38
N VAL A 380 -8.91 -8.76 12.96
CA VAL A 380 -9.68 -10.01 12.94
C VAL A 380 -10.21 -10.26 11.52
N HIS A 381 -10.86 -9.26 10.92
CA HIS A 381 -11.30 -9.28 9.53
C HIS A 381 -10.13 -9.29 8.55
N PHE A 382 -9.05 -8.56 8.83
CA PHE A 382 -7.82 -8.61 8.02
C PHE A 382 -7.24 -10.02 7.92
N LEU A 383 -7.12 -10.75 9.04
CA LEU A 383 -6.62 -12.13 9.06
C LEU A 383 -7.59 -13.10 8.37
N ALA A 384 -8.90 -12.95 8.57
CA ALA A 384 -9.91 -13.72 7.85
C ALA A 384 -9.82 -13.51 6.32
N CYS A 385 -9.62 -12.27 5.88
CA CYS A 385 -9.42 -11.93 4.46
C CYS A 385 -8.14 -12.58 3.91
N ALA A 386 -7.04 -12.55 4.67
CA ALA A 386 -5.79 -13.18 4.27
C ALA A 386 -5.92 -14.72 4.16
N MET A 387 -6.69 -15.37 5.04
CA MET A 387 -6.98 -16.80 4.99
C MET A 387 -7.80 -17.21 3.76
N ASP A 388 -8.90 -16.54 3.45
CA ASP A 388 -9.67 -16.91 2.25
C ASP A 388 -8.87 -16.66 0.97
N LEU A 389 -8.04 -15.60 0.92
CA LEU A 389 -7.16 -15.35 -0.23
C LEU A 389 -6.03 -16.39 -0.34
N ARG A 390 -5.52 -16.92 0.78
CA ARG A 390 -4.62 -18.10 0.81
C ARG A 390 -5.32 -19.32 0.22
N ASP A 391 -6.55 -19.59 0.63
CA ASP A 391 -7.31 -20.76 0.20
C ASP A 391 -7.75 -20.65 -1.27
N ALA A 392 -8.01 -19.43 -1.75
CA ALA A 392 -8.21 -19.13 -3.16
C ALA A 392 -6.94 -19.37 -4.01
N TYR A 393 -5.74 -19.17 -3.45
CA TYR A 393 -4.49 -19.54 -4.11
C TYR A 393 -4.31 -21.06 -4.18
N PHE A 394 -4.60 -21.81 -3.11
CA PHE A 394 -4.54 -23.27 -3.15
C PHE A 394 -5.52 -23.86 -4.17
N ARG A 395 -6.76 -23.36 -4.23
CA ARG A 395 -7.73 -23.73 -5.29
C ARG A 395 -7.17 -23.40 -6.69
N ALA A 396 -6.47 -22.28 -6.86
CA ALA A 396 -5.85 -21.91 -8.14
C ALA A 396 -4.64 -22.78 -8.53
N LEU A 397 -4.02 -23.53 -7.60
CA LEU A 397 -2.94 -24.48 -7.94
C LEU A 397 -3.45 -25.75 -8.64
N GLU A 398 -4.77 -26.00 -8.68
CA GLU A 398 -5.38 -27.06 -9.48
C GLU A 398 -5.19 -26.80 -10.98
N ASP A 399 -5.43 -25.56 -11.43
CA ASP A 399 -5.16 -25.09 -12.79
C ASP A 399 -3.67 -24.75 -13.04
N PHE A 400 -2.96 -24.28 -12.01
CA PHE A 400 -1.63 -23.67 -12.13
C PHE A 400 -0.58 -24.33 -11.21
N ALA A 401 -0.51 -25.66 -11.26
CA ALA A 401 0.39 -26.47 -10.43
C ALA A 401 1.85 -26.00 -10.47
N GLY A 402 2.46 -25.80 -9.30
CA GLY A 402 3.84 -25.33 -9.15
C GLY A 402 4.04 -23.81 -9.33
N ALA A 403 3.00 -23.03 -9.64
CA ALA A 403 3.12 -21.58 -9.77
C ALA A 403 3.46 -20.93 -8.41
N PRO A 404 4.46 -20.04 -8.34
CA PRO A 404 4.90 -19.45 -7.07
C PRO A 404 3.95 -18.35 -6.59
N LEU A 405 3.85 -18.18 -5.26
CA LEU A 405 3.17 -17.07 -4.59
C LEU A 405 4.18 -16.09 -3.99
N VAL A 406 3.95 -14.80 -4.19
CA VAL A 406 4.63 -13.71 -3.48
C VAL A 406 3.59 -12.93 -2.67
N LEU A 407 3.83 -12.84 -1.36
CA LEU A 407 2.94 -12.23 -0.37
C LEU A 407 3.49 -10.86 0.04
N ASN A 408 2.81 -9.78 -0.40
CA ASN A 408 3.16 -8.42 -0.03
C ASN A 408 2.45 -8.03 1.27
N CYS A 409 3.17 -7.96 2.39
CA CYS A 409 2.59 -7.56 3.67
C CYS A 409 2.52 -6.03 3.83
N SER A 410 1.67 -5.54 4.73
CA SER A 410 1.53 -4.10 4.96
C SER A 410 2.79 -3.43 5.56
N GLY A 411 2.87 -2.10 5.50
CA GLY A 411 3.87 -1.30 6.23
C GLY A 411 3.73 -1.24 7.76
N TRP A 412 2.76 -1.94 8.36
CA TRP A 412 2.53 -1.97 9.80
C TRP A 412 3.30 -3.12 10.45
N VAL A 413 4.20 -2.80 11.39
CA VAL A 413 5.19 -3.76 11.96
C VAL A 413 5.46 -3.55 13.47
N LEU A 414 4.60 -2.83 14.18
CA LEU A 414 4.75 -2.54 15.62
C LEU A 414 3.47 -2.90 16.39
N GLY A 415 3.62 -3.34 17.64
CA GLY A 415 2.50 -3.74 18.51
C GLY A 415 1.76 -4.97 17.99
N SER A 416 0.42 -4.94 17.96
CA SER A 416 -0.42 -6.02 17.45
C SER A 416 -0.18 -6.39 15.98
N ALA A 417 0.59 -5.58 15.22
CA ALA A 417 1.13 -5.96 13.91
C ALA A 417 1.98 -7.23 13.97
N VAL A 418 2.77 -7.40 15.03
CA VAL A 418 3.67 -8.54 15.20
C VAL A 418 2.85 -9.80 15.40
N SER A 419 1.78 -9.75 16.20
CA SER A 419 0.84 -10.87 16.37
C SER A 419 0.16 -11.25 15.05
N ALA A 420 -0.32 -10.28 14.27
CA ALA A 420 -0.90 -10.53 12.95
C ALA A 420 0.13 -11.09 11.96
N MET A 421 1.38 -10.63 12.01
CA MET A 421 2.48 -11.14 11.18
C MET A 421 2.84 -12.58 11.55
N MET A 422 2.87 -12.91 12.84
CA MET A 422 3.12 -14.27 13.33
C MET A 422 1.99 -15.23 12.96
N GLU A 423 0.72 -14.78 12.98
CA GLU A 423 -0.40 -15.58 12.48
C GLU A 423 -0.22 -15.88 10.97
N LEU A 424 0.10 -14.88 10.14
CA LEU A 424 0.40 -15.11 8.72
C LEU A 424 1.58 -16.08 8.52
N VAL A 425 2.61 -16.00 9.37
CA VAL A 425 3.78 -16.90 9.36
C VAL A 425 3.42 -18.34 9.75
N GLN A 426 2.46 -18.54 10.65
CA GLN A 426 1.95 -19.88 11.03
C GLN A 426 0.95 -20.45 10.02
N GLN A 427 0.16 -19.60 9.37
CA GLN A 427 -0.98 -20.00 8.54
C GLN A 427 -0.64 -20.20 7.05
N PHE A 428 0.56 -19.81 6.60
CA PHE A 428 1.03 -20.03 5.23
C PHE A 428 2.22 -21.03 5.20
N PRO A 429 2.31 -21.93 4.21
CA PRO A 429 3.44 -22.85 4.05
C PRO A 429 4.63 -22.12 3.41
N LEU A 430 5.17 -21.12 4.12
CA LEU A 430 6.21 -20.23 3.61
C LEU A 430 7.52 -20.99 3.35
N THR A 431 8.07 -20.84 2.15
CA THR A 431 9.37 -21.41 1.76
C THR A 431 10.52 -20.45 2.06
N ASP A 432 10.25 -19.15 2.00
CA ASP A 432 11.20 -18.07 2.20
C ASP A 432 10.50 -16.85 2.83
N VAL A 433 11.18 -16.14 3.73
CA VAL A 433 10.67 -14.91 4.37
C VAL A 433 11.72 -13.81 4.22
N VAL A 434 11.37 -12.74 3.50
CA VAL A 434 12.21 -11.58 3.26
C VAL A 434 11.80 -10.44 4.19
N LEU A 435 12.67 -10.12 5.15
CA LEU A 435 12.44 -9.09 6.16
C LEU A 435 13.27 -7.85 5.82
N MET A 436 12.60 -6.75 5.50
CA MET A 436 13.21 -5.45 5.23
C MET A 436 13.45 -4.72 6.56
N GLU A 437 14.70 -4.36 6.86
CA GLU A 437 15.07 -3.69 8.11
C GLU A 437 14.62 -2.21 8.19
N PRO A 438 14.51 -1.63 9.41
CA PRO A 438 14.67 -2.28 10.72
C PRO A 438 13.55 -3.26 11.05
N MET A 439 13.91 -4.34 11.76
CA MET A 439 13.01 -5.34 12.32
C MET A 439 13.52 -5.72 13.72
N GLU A 440 12.61 -6.03 14.65
CA GLU A 440 12.99 -6.44 16.01
C GLU A 440 13.59 -7.85 16.02
N ARG A 441 14.72 -8.04 16.72
CA ARG A 441 15.44 -9.33 16.76
C ARG A 441 14.59 -10.47 17.33
N GLU A 442 13.74 -10.16 18.30
CA GLU A 442 12.82 -11.13 18.91
C GLU A 442 11.72 -11.57 17.91
N THR A 443 11.24 -10.65 17.07
CA THR A 443 10.35 -10.98 15.94
C THR A 443 11.06 -11.87 14.92
N VAL A 444 12.30 -11.54 14.52
CA VAL A 444 13.08 -12.37 13.57
C VAL A 444 13.28 -13.79 14.12
N ALA A 445 13.75 -13.92 15.37
CA ALA A 445 13.98 -15.22 16.01
C ALA A 445 12.67 -16.02 16.19
N SER A 446 11.53 -15.36 16.42
CA SER A 446 10.22 -16.01 16.50
C SER A 446 9.79 -16.58 15.15
N ILE A 447 10.06 -15.88 14.04
CA ILE A 447 9.80 -16.37 12.68
C ILE A 447 10.71 -17.56 12.35
N GLU A 448 12.01 -17.47 12.67
CA GLU A 448 12.97 -18.57 12.48
C GLU A 448 12.59 -19.83 13.27
N ALA A 449 12.18 -19.67 14.54
CA ALA A 449 11.72 -20.79 15.38
C ALA A 449 10.39 -21.39 14.90
N THR A 450 9.52 -20.60 14.29
CA THR A 450 8.24 -21.06 13.73
C THR A 450 8.43 -21.78 12.39
N LEU A 451 9.43 -21.40 11.60
CA LEU A 451 9.67 -21.92 10.25
C LEU A 451 11.08 -22.54 10.09
N PRO A 452 11.42 -23.63 10.81
CA PRO A 452 12.76 -24.21 10.82
C PRO A 452 13.25 -24.77 9.46
N MET A 453 12.39 -24.85 8.44
CA MET A 453 12.71 -25.31 7.08
C MET A 453 12.72 -24.19 6.03
N ALA A 454 12.24 -22.99 6.38
CA ALA A 454 12.15 -21.85 5.47
C ALA A 454 13.43 -21.00 5.49
N LYS A 455 13.71 -20.28 4.40
CA LYS A 455 14.82 -19.32 4.38
C LYS A 455 14.35 -17.97 4.95
N VAL A 456 14.58 -17.71 6.23
CA VAL A 456 14.45 -16.33 6.78
C VAL A 456 15.67 -15.52 6.35
N LEU A 457 15.43 -14.36 5.74
CA LEU A 457 16.43 -13.57 5.04
C LEU A 457 16.20 -12.07 5.28
N MET A 458 17.19 -11.39 5.83
CA MET A 458 17.12 -9.96 6.11
C MET A 458 17.72 -9.13 4.96
N ILE A 459 17.19 -7.92 4.77
CA ILE A 459 17.67 -6.91 3.83
C ILE A 459 17.87 -5.59 4.61
N PRO A 460 19.06 -4.97 4.57
CA PRO A 460 19.36 -3.80 5.39
C PRO A 460 18.54 -2.56 5.02
N PRO A 461 18.45 -1.54 5.92
CA PRO A 461 17.69 -0.33 5.67
C PRO A 461 18.34 0.47 4.55
N ARG A 462 17.56 0.83 3.54
CA ARG A 462 18.06 1.58 2.38
C ARG A 462 17.90 3.07 2.57
N HIS A 463 18.77 3.83 1.91
CA HIS A 463 18.53 5.25 1.70
C HIS A 463 17.24 5.42 0.88
N LYS A 464 16.27 6.17 1.43
CA LYS A 464 15.01 6.47 0.74
C LYS A 464 15.24 7.70 -0.16
N PRO A 465 15.24 7.58 -1.50
CA PRO A 465 15.32 8.75 -2.37
C PRO A 465 14.08 9.64 -2.12
N ALA A 466 14.27 10.96 -2.24
CA ALA A 466 13.19 11.92 -2.03
C ALA A 466 12.02 11.65 -2.99
N GLN A 467 10.85 11.30 -2.44
CA GLN A 467 9.65 11.05 -3.25
C GLN A 467 8.99 12.37 -3.62
N SER A 468 8.66 12.57 -4.90
CA SER A 468 8.00 13.80 -5.39
C SER A 468 6.50 13.85 -5.10
N ARG A 469 5.95 12.85 -4.38
CA ARG A 469 4.57 12.75 -3.89
C ARG A 469 4.55 12.02 -2.55
N THR A 470 3.67 12.46 -1.66
CA THR A 470 3.35 11.81 -0.38
C THR A 470 2.60 10.49 -0.56
N SER A 471 2.47 9.69 0.49
CA SER A 471 1.66 8.46 0.44
C SER A 471 0.18 8.72 0.12
N ALA A 472 -0.37 9.84 0.58
CA ALA A 472 -1.77 10.22 0.34
C ALA A 472 -2.00 10.63 -1.12
N GLU A 473 -1.11 11.45 -1.70
CA GLU A 473 -1.15 11.79 -3.13
C GLU A 473 -1.01 10.54 -4.02
N LEU A 474 -0.14 9.60 -3.66
CA LEU A 474 0.01 8.34 -4.41
C LEU A 474 -1.28 7.49 -4.35
N ARG A 475 -2.01 7.47 -3.22
CA ARG A 475 -3.33 6.82 -3.13
C ARG A 475 -4.41 7.56 -3.93
N ALA A 476 -4.38 8.90 -3.93
CA ALA A 476 -5.27 9.71 -4.76
C ALA A 476 -5.02 9.45 -6.26
N MET A 477 -3.76 9.42 -6.71
CA MET A 477 -3.37 9.02 -8.07
C MET A 477 -3.82 7.59 -8.40
N GLN A 478 -3.62 6.63 -7.49
CA GLN A 478 -4.08 5.25 -7.70
C GLN A 478 -5.61 5.17 -7.86
N SER A 479 -6.36 5.92 -7.06
CA SER A 479 -7.83 6.00 -7.16
C SER A 479 -8.29 6.70 -8.44
N MET A 480 -7.64 7.78 -8.85
CA MET A 480 -7.87 8.42 -10.16
C MET A 480 -7.64 7.44 -11.31
N SER A 481 -6.50 6.74 -11.30
CA SER A 481 -6.17 5.74 -12.33
C SER A 481 -7.19 4.61 -12.37
N TYR A 482 -7.68 4.14 -11.21
CA TYR A 482 -8.74 3.15 -11.13
C TYR A 482 -10.05 3.66 -11.75
N PHE A 483 -10.60 4.78 -11.29
CA PHE A 483 -11.90 5.28 -11.76
C PHE A 483 -11.90 5.77 -13.21
N HIS A 484 -10.76 6.23 -13.74
CA HIS A 484 -10.59 6.60 -15.14
C HIS A 484 -10.08 5.45 -16.04
N SER A 485 -9.97 4.21 -15.52
CA SER A 485 -9.51 3.07 -16.32
C SER A 485 -10.57 2.56 -17.29
N LEU A 486 -10.15 2.32 -18.53
CA LEU A 486 -10.93 1.76 -19.63
C LEU A 486 -10.43 0.34 -19.96
N ALA A 487 -11.31 -0.45 -20.59
CA ALA A 487 -11.03 -1.82 -21.01
C ALA A 487 -9.68 -1.96 -21.77
N PRO A 488 -8.76 -2.84 -21.32
CA PRO A 488 -7.42 -2.97 -21.87
C PRO A 488 -7.37 -3.21 -23.39
N ARG A 489 -6.46 -2.52 -24.07
CA ARG A 489 -6.20 -2.68 -25.50
C ARG A 489 -4.90 -3.45 -25.69
N LYS A 490 -4.96 -4.60 -26.38
CA LYS A 490 -3.80 -5.52 -26.55
C LYS A 490 -3.16 -5.96 -25.21
N GLY A 491 -3.95 -6.01 -24.12
CA GLY A 491 -3.48 -6.36 -22.78
C GLY A 491 -2.90 -5.19 -21.96
N LEU A 492 -2.74 -4.00 -22.55
CA LEU A 492 -2.32 -2.78 -21.85
C LEU A 492 -3.54 -1.97 -21.40
N SER A 493 -3.49 -1.45 -20.17
CA SER A 493 -4.52 -0.56 -19.63
C SER A 493 -4.57 0.77 -20.39
N THR A 494 -5.74 1.40 -20.41
CA THR A 494 -5.95 2.70 -21.07
C THR A 494 -6.85 3.59 -20.21
N TRP A 495 -6.79 4.91 -20.38
CA TRP A 495 -7.48 5.88 -19.52
C TRP A 495 -8.23 6.94 -20.32
N THR A 496 -9.12 7.65 -19.63
CA THR A 496 -9.91 8.78 -20.15
C THR A 496 -9.54 10.09 -19.44
N ASP A 497 -9.70 11.22 -20.14
CA ASP A 497 -9.69 12.59 -19.60
C ASP A 497 -11.09 13.20 -19.44
N ASN A 498 -12.15 12.49 -19.84
CA ASN A 498 -13.52 12.82 -19.44
C ASN A 498 -13.63 12.77 -17.91
N THR A 499 -13.94 13.89 -17.27
CA THR A 499 -14.14 13.96 -15.82
C THR A 499 -15.26 13.03 -15.37
N LEU A 500 -15.24 12.53 -14.13
CA LEU A 500 -16.24 11.57 -13.63
C LEU A 500 -17.67 12.13 -13.65
N SER A 501 -17.80 13.47 -13.66
CA SER A 501 -19.08 14.17 -13.83
C SER A 501 -19.66 14.05 -15.26
N GLN A 502 -18.81 13.79 -16.27
CA GLN A 502 -19.18 13.58 -17.68
C GLN A 502 -19.53 12.13 -17.99
N LEU A 503 -19.01 11.17 -17.22
CA LEU A 503 -19.37 9.76 -17.35
C LEU A 503 -20.86 9.52 -17.03
N HIS A 504 -21.44 8.48 -17.62
CA HIS A 504 -22.81 8.06 -17.33
C HIS A 504 -22.82 7.14 -16.10
N PRO A 505 -23.61 7.43 -15.04
CA PRO A 505 -23.67 6.58 -13.86
C PRO A 505 -24.53 5.34 -14.12
N TRP A 506 -24.25 4.27 -13.39
CA TRP A 506 -25.18 3.16 -13.20
C TRP A 506 -26.34 3.62 -12.30
N HIS A 507 -27.56 3.58 -12.84
CA HIS A 507 -28.79 3.80 -12.06
C HIS A 507 -29.22 2.49 -11.43
N VAL A 508 -29.01 2.33 -10.13
CA VAL A 508 -29.31 1.09 -9.39
C VAL A 508 -30.48 1.34 -8.45
N LYS A 509 -31.55 0.55 -8.57
CA LYS A 509 -32.68 0.61 -7.62
C LYS A 509 -32.25 0.06 -6.26
N PHE A 510 -32.60 0.75 -5.19
CA PHE A 510 -32.35 0.29 -3.81
C PHE A 510 -33.62 -0.17 -3.08
N ASN A 511 -34.79 -0.13 -3.74
CA ASN A 511 -36.07 -0.53 -3.16
C ASN A 511 -37.01 -1.17 -4.21
N GLY A 512 -38.02 -1.90 -3.73
CA GLY A 512 -38.90 -2.76 -4.52
C GLY A 512 -38.31 -4.13 -4.85
N GLU A 513 -39.12 -5.01 -5.42
CA GLU A 513 -38.78 -6.43 -5.74
C GLU A 513 -37.53 -6.58 -6.62
N ASN A 514 -37.23 -5.58 -7.45
CA ASN A 514 -36.11 -5.54 -8.38
C ASN A 514 -35.04 -4.54 -7.91
N ALA A 515 -34.77 -4.49 -6.61
CA ALA A 515 -33.64 -3.75 -6.05
C ALA A 515 -32.31 -4.44 -6.42
N GLY A 516 -31.36 -3.69 -6.95
CA GLY A 516 -30.00 -4.15 -7.27
C GLY A 516 -29.00 -3.99 -6.12
N ILE A 517 -29.46 -3.54 -4.95
CA ILE A 517 -28.68 -3.44 -3.70
C ILE A 517 -29.51 -4.08 -2.59
N SER A 518 -28.96 -5.06 -1.89
CA SER A 518 -29.61 -5.71 -0.75
C SER A 518 -29.48 -4.88 0.53
N SER A 519 -28.28 -4.35 0.81
CA SER A 519 -28.02 -3.48 1.96
C SER A 519 -26.80 -2.57 1.77
N ILE A 520 -26.75 -1.51 2.58
CA ILE A 520 -25.58 -0.67 2.81
C ILE A 520 -25.03 -1.00 4.20
N MET A 521 -23.72 -1.20 4.30
CA MET A 521 -23.00 -1.48 5.56
C MET A 521 -21.96 -0.39 5.82
N SER A 522 -21.78 -0.02 7.08
CA SER A 522 -20.66 0.83 7.53
C SER A 522 -19.74 -0.01 8.39
N TYR A 523 -18.54 -0.38 7.92
CA TYR A 523 -17.62 -1.18 8.73
C TYR A 523 -17.16 -0.40 9.97
N GLY A 524 -17.22 -1.04 11.13
CA GLY A 524 -16.94 -0.42 12.43
C GLY A 524 -18.19 0.20 13.06
N GLU A 525 -18.12 1.49 13.40
CA GLU A 525 -19.22 2.23 14.03
C GLU A 525 -20.44 2.36 13.10
N ALA A 526 -21.62 2.04 13.63
CA ALA A 526 -22.87 2.27 12.92
C ALA A 526 -23.18 3.76 12.76
N VAL A 527 -23.69 4.12 11.59
CA VAL A 527 -24.12 5.49 11.27
C VAL A 527 -25.61 5.62 11.57
N ASN A 528 -26.05 6.71 12.21
CA ASN A 528 -27.47 7.01 12.40
C ASN A 528 -28.16 7.02 11.00
N PRO A 529 -29.24 6.23 10.80
CA PRO A 529 -29.95 6.13 9.52
C PRO A 529 -30.32 7.49 8.89
N ASP A 530 -30.67 8.49 9.71
CA ASP A 530 -31.08 9.83 9.27
C ASP A 530 -29.96 10.61 8.56
N PHE A 531 -28.70 10.21 8.78
CA PHE A 531 -27.52 10.84 8.15
C PHE A 531 -26.85 9.95 7.10
N LEU A 532 -27.24 8.67 6.97
CA LEU A 532 -26.55 7.72 6.09
C LEU A 532 -26.53 8.20 4.63
N ALA A 533 -27.66 8.69 4.11
CA ALA A 533 -27.74 9.24 2.76
C ALA A 533 -26.78 10.43 2.54
N SER A 534 -26.69 11.34 3.52
CA SER A 534 -25.82 12.52 3.46
C SER A 534 -24.33 12.21 3.68
N ILE A 535 -24.02 11.06 4.31
CA ILE A 535 -22.66 10.59 4.59
C ILE A 535 -22.08 9.77 3.43
N ILE A 536 -22.91 9.06 2.65
CA ILE A 536 -22.44 8.32 1.47
C ILE A 536 -22.43 9.16 0.19
N ASP A 537 -23.19 10.25 0.09
CA ASP A 537 -23.21 11.09 -1.12
C ASP A 537 -21.82 11.70 -1.41
N GLY A 538 -21.37 11.60 -2.66
CA GLY A 538 -20.03 11.98 -3.09
C GLY A 538 -18.88 11.05 -2.65
N MET A 539 -19.14 10.00 -1.85
CA MET A 539 -18.09 9.17 -1.23
C MET A 539 -17.77 7.87 -2.00
N MET A 540 -16.60 7.30 -1.69
CA MET A 540 -16.22 5.94 -2.11
C MET A 540 -16.92 4.88 -1.26
N VAL A 541 -17.43 3.84 -1.93
CA VAL A 541 -17.93 2.59 -1.33
C VAL A 541 -17.33 1.39 -2.07
N ALA A 542 -17.12 0.28 -1.38
CA ALA A 542 -16.83 -1.00 -2.04
C ALA A 542 -18.13 -1.69 -2.46
N ILE A 543 -18.10 -2.33 -3.64
CA ILE A 543 -19.16 -3.23 -4.10
C ILE A 543 -18.77 -4.65 -3.69
N CYS A 544 -19.54 -5.24 -2.77
CA CYS A 544 -19.37 -6.63 -2.35
C CYS A 544 -20.53 -7.49 -2.86
N GLU A 545 -20.22 -8.70 -3.33
CA GLU A 545 -21.20 -9.76 -3.55
C GLU A 545 -21.26 -10.63 -2.29
N VAL A 546 -22.48 -10.94 -1.84
CA VAL A 546 -22.73 -11.95 -0.80
C VAL A 546 -23.13 -13.25 -1.47
N GLU A 547 -22.26 -14.25 -1.31
CA GLU A 547 -22.33 -15.56 -1.95
C GLU A 547 -23.24 -16.51 -1.13
N SER A 548 -23.31 -16.34 0.19
CA SER A 548 -24.24 -17.08 1.09
C SER A 548 -24.61 -16.28 2.35
N ASP A 549 -25.71 -16.63 3.05
CA ASP A 549 -26.22 -15.88 4.23
C ASP A 549 -25.25 -15.87 5.41
N GLU A 550 -24.40 -16.89 5.50
CA GLU A 550 -23.30 -17.02 6.44
C GLU A 550 -22.31 -15.85 6.36
N ALA A 551 -22.31 -15.06 5.27
CA ALA A 551 -21.56 -13.81 5.18
C ALA A 551 -21.96 -12.76 6.23
N TYR A 552 -23.19 -12.84 6.77
CA TYR A 552 -23.71 -11.93 7.80
C TYR A 552 -23.65 -12.52 9.22
N ALA A 553 -23.09 -13.72 9.38
CA ALA A 553 -22.73 -14.26 10.69
C ALA A 553 -21.62 -13.40 11.31
N THR A 554 -21.57 -13.33 12.65
CA THR A 554 -20.59 -12.49 13.34
C THR A 554 -19.17 -13.03 13.14
N VAL A 555 -18.28 -12.22 12.57
CA VAL A 555 -16.88 -12.58 12.28
C VAL A 555 -16.06 -12.62 13.57
N GLN A 556 -16.33 -13.61 14.41
CA GLN A 556 -15.37 -14.07 15.41
C GLN A 556 -14.34 -14.93 14.69
N TYR A 557 -13.17 -14.36 14.37
CA TYR A 557 -12.00 -15.14 13.97
C TYR A 557 -11.68 -16.13 15.11
N ARG A 558 -12.01 -17.39 14.88
CA ARG A 558 -11.68 -18.52 15.75
C ARG A 558 -10.71 -19.42 14.98
N PRO A 559 -9.61 -19.89 15.60
CA PRO A 559 -8.69 -20.85 14.98
C PRO A 559 -9.41 -22.09 14.43
N PRO A 560 -8.84 -22.80 13.43
CA PRO A 560 -9.54 -23.73 12.52
C PRO A 560 -10.07 -25.05 13.14
N HIS A 561 -10.32 -25.11 14.45
CA HIS A 561 -10.70 -26.30 15.20
C HIS A 561 -11.95 -26.11 16.10
N VAL A 562 -12.70 -25.02 15.93
CA VAL A 562 -13.97 -24.76 16.66
C VAL A 562 -15.11 -24.55 15.65
N PRO A 563 -16.24 -25.27 15.75
CA PRO A 563 -17.39 -25.06 14.86
C PRO A 563 -17.98 -23.65 15.04
N SER A 564 -18.50 -23.09 13.93
CA SER A 564 -19.15 -21.78 13.95
C SER A 564 -20.52 -21.87 14.61
N ALA A 565 -20.83 -20.90 15.47
CA ALA A 565 -22.22 -20.53 15.69
C ALA A 565 -22.75 -19.94 14.37
N SER A 566 -23.93 -20.37 13.94
CA SER A 566 -24.60 -19.86 12.73
C SER A 566 -25.47 -18.65 13.08
N ALA A 567 -25.84 -17.83 12.08
CA ALA A 567 -26.80 -16.74 12.29
C ALA A 567 -28.16 -17.27 12.81
N ALA A 568 -28.52 -18.52 12.48
CA ALA A 568 -29.73 -19.18 12.97
C ALA A 568 -29.73 -19.45 14.49
N GLU A 569 -28.58 -19.46 15.16
CA GLU A 569 -28.50 -19.59 16.63
C GLU A 569 -28.90 -18.30 17.36
N MET A 570 -29.00 -17.16 16.66
CA MET A 570 -29.49 -15.88 17.22
C MET A 570 -30.97 -15.60 16.91
N GLY A 571 -31.66 -16.48 16.17
CA GLY A 571 -33.12 -16.47 16.02
C GLY A 571 -33.74 -15.41 15.09
N GLU A 572 -33.02 -14.35 14.73
CA GLU A 572 -33.46 -13.36 13.72
C GLU A 572 -33.17 -13.83 12.30
N THR A 573 -34.05 -13.52 11.33
CA THR A 573 -33.72 -13.71 9.91
C THR A 573 -32.92 -12.51 9.40
N MET A 574 -32.09 -12.71 8.36
CA MET A 574 -31.28 -11.63 7.80
C MET A 574 -32.13 -10.44 7.30
N ASN A 575 -33.38 -10.68 6.87
CA ASN A 575 -34.29 -9.61 6.45
C ASN A 575 -34.70 -8.70 7.63
N ASP A 576 -34.83 -9.24 8.84
CA ASP A 576 -35.21 -8.48 10.04
C ASP A 576 -34.10 -7.50 10.47
N ARG A 577 -32.84 -7.82 10.13
CA ARG A 577 -31.68 -6.95 10.36
C ARG A 577 -31.53 -5.83 9.33
N ILE A 578 -32.29 -5.82 8.22
CA ILE A 578 -32.22 -4.76 7.21
C ILE A 578 -33.22 -3.64 7.55
N GLY A 579 -32.69 -2.51 8.03
CA GLY A 579 -33.47 -1.30 8.24
C GLY A 579 -33.64 -0.47 6.95
N ARG A 580 -34.46 0.59 7.05
CA ARG A 580 -34.65 1.60 6.01
C ARG A 580 -34.39 3.00 6.57
N THR A 581 -33.62 3.82 5.85
CA THR A 581 -33.45 5.25 6.17
C THR A 581 -34.71 6.05 5.80
N PRO A 582 -34.83 7.34 6.19
CA PRO A 582 -35.94 8.19 5.74
C PRO A 582 -36.09 8.28 4.21
N GLU A 583 -35.01 8.13 3.45
CA GLU A 583 -34.99 8.08 1.98
C GLU A 583 -35.38 6.71 1.40
N GLY A 584 -35.52 5.68 2.25
CA GLY A 584 -35.79 4.30 1.87
C GLY A 584 -34.54 3.47 1.54
N LEU A 585 -33.32 3.97 1.80
CA LEU A 585 -32.09 3.20 1.57
C LEU A 585 -32.07 1.96 2.49
N PRO A 586 -31.76 0.75 2.00
CA PRO A 586 -31.58 -0.42 2.84
C PRO A 586 -30.24 -0.31 3.59
N TYR A 587 -30.25 -0.48 4.90
CA TYR A 587 -29.02 -0.48 5.71
C TYR A 587 -29.00 -1.68 6.67
N LEU A 588 -27.82 -2.25 6.91
CA LEU A 588 -27.67 -3.27 7.95
C LEU A 588 -27.70 -2.61 9.33
N ARG A 589 -28.62 -3.06 10.20
CA ARG A 589 -28.66 -2.64 11.60
C ARG A 589 -27.41 -3.12 12.34
N ALA A 590 -26.95 -2.29 13.26
CA ALA A 590 -25.91 -2.64 14.22
C ALA A 590 -26.32 -3.87 15.05
N ASP A 591 -25.33 -4.57 15.60
CA ASP A 591 -25.59 -5.46 16.73
C ASP A 591 -25.77 -4.66 18.04
N ASN A 592 -26.05 -5.37 19.14
CA ASN A 592 -26.33 -4.76 20.44
C ASN A 592 -25.16 -3.94 21.05
N SER A 593 -23.96 -3.96 20.44
CA SER A 593 -22.83 -3.11 20.83
C SER A 593 -22.77 -1.77 20.06
N GLY A 594 -23.64 -1.55 19.07
CA GLY A 594 -23.59 -0.39 18.18
C GLY A 594 -22.60 -0.51 17.02
N LEU A 595 -21.96 -1.68 16.88
CA LEU A 595 -21.03 -2.00 15.79
C LEU A 595 -21.74 -2.74 14.65
N ILE A 596 -21.16 -2.64 13.45
CA ILE A 596 -21.47 -3.48 12.30
C ILE A 596 -20.23 -4.30 11.98
N GLN A 597 -20.32 -5.61 12.26
CA GLN A 597 -19.28 -6.58 11.90
C GLN A 597 -19.09 -6.62 10.37
N PRO A 598 -17.85 -6.77 9.87
CA PRO A 598 -17.59 -7.00 8.45
C PRO A 598 -18.28 -8.26 7.89
N LEU A 599 -18.39 -8.34 6.57
CA LEU A 599 -18.83 -9.56 5.88
C LEU A 599 -17.76 -10.66 5.98
N ASP A 600 -18.18 -11.90 6.24
CA ASP A 600 -17.26 -13.04 6.23
C ASP A 600 -16.66 -13.26 4.82
N PRO A 601 -15.32 -13.22 4.66
CA PRO A 601 -14.67 -13.33 3.35
C PRO A 601 -14.77 -14.73 2.71
N ARG A 602 -15.19 -15.75 3.46
CA ARG A 602 -15.45 -17.11 2.94
C ARG A 602 -16.76 -17.18 2.14
N PHE A 603 -17.69 -16.27 2.41
CA PHE A 603 -19.05 -16.24 1.84
C PHE A 603 -19.38 -14.92 1.15
N SER A 604 -18.38 -14.06 0.93
CA SER A 604 -18.52 -12.79 0.23
C SER A 604 -17.24 -12.45 -0.53
N SER A 605 -17.32 -11.58 -1.54
CA SER A 605 -16.12 -11.03 -2.17
C SER A 605 -16.32 -9.62 -2.74
N CYS A 606 -15.28 -8.79 -2.62
CA CYS A 606 -15.25 -7.44 -3.16
C CYS A 606 -14.97 -7.48 -4.68
N LYS A 607 -15.77 -6.74 -5.46
CA LYS A 607 -15.74 -6.72 -6.92
C LYS A 607 -15.11 -5.45 -7.49
N GLY A 608 -14.99 -4.41 -6.68
CA GLY A 608 -14.47 -3.10 -7.06
C GLY A 608 -14.95 -2.00 -6.13
N LEU A 609 -14.54 -0.77 -6.42
CA LEU A 609 -15.03 0.43 -5.76
C LEU A 609 -16.00 1.19 -6.68
N ALA A 610 -16.90 1.96 -6.06
CA ALA A 610 -17.77 2.92 -6.72
C ALA A 610 -17.75 4.26 -5.99
N ILE A 611 -18.01 5.34 -6.73
CA ILE A 611 -18.38 6.64 -6.18
C ILE A 611 -19.90 6.74 -6.22
N VAL A 612 -20.51 7.10 -5.09
CA VAL A 612 -21.90 7.56 -5.06
C VAL A 612 -21.96 8.96 -5.65
N ARG A 613 -22.59 9.11 -6.81
CA ARG A 613 -22.76 10.39 -7.50
C ARG A 613 -23.96 11.20 -6.99
N GLY A 614 -24.93 10.51 -6.39
CA GLY A 614 -26.19 11.09 -5.92
C GLY A 614 -27.27 10.04 -5.69
N ILE A 615 -28.21 10.37 -4.81
CA ILE A 615 -29.35 9.53 -4.44
C ILE A 615 -30.63 10.19 -4.92
N ASN A 616 -31.44 9.47 -5.71
CA ASN A 616 -32.74 9.92 -6.20
C ASN A 616 -33.86 9.22 -5.43
N VAL A 617 -34.27 9.84 -4.32
CA VAL A 617 -35.34 9.35 -3.43
C VAL A 617 -36.64 9.12 -4.19
N ALA A 618 -37.04 10.04 -5.08
CA ALA A 618 -38.30 9.96 -5.83
C ALA A 618 -38.35 8.80 -6.85
N ARG A 619 -37.19 8.32 -7.32
CA ARG A 619 -37.08 7.13 -8.18
C ARG A 619 -36.65 5.86 -7.44
N GLN A 620 -36.30 5.98 -6.15
CA GLN A 620 -35.65 4.94 -5.34
C GLN A 620 -34.39 4.36 -6.02
N GLU A 621 -33.60 5.25 -6.63
CA GLU A 621 -32.36 4.94 -7.37
C GLU A 621 -31.13 5.61 -6.74
N ILE A 622 -30.01 4.91 -6.66
CA ILE A 622 -28.68 5.47 -6.39
C ILE A 622 -27.87 5.49 -7.69
N GLN A 623 -27.07 6.54 -7.88
CA GLN A 623 -26.20 6.70 -9.04
C GLN A 623 -24.77 6.31 -8.68
N LEU A 624 -24.25 5.24 -9.28
CA LEU A 624 -22.90 4.74 -9.02
C LEU A 624 -21.97 4.97 -10.21
N LEU A 625 -20.76 5.47 -9.96
CA LEU A 625 -19.68 5.57 -10.93
C LEU A 625 -18.58 4.57 -10.57
N THR A 626 -18.27 3.64 -11.47
CA THR A 626 -17.28 2.58 -11.27
C THR A 626 -16.68 2.17 -12.63
N PRO A 627 -15.40 1.77 -12.72
CA PRO A 627 -14.81 1.31 -13.97
C PRO A 627 -15.32 -0.08 -14.40
N MET A 628 -16.03 -0.82 -13.54
CA MET A 628 -16.54 -2.17 -13.83
C MET A 628 -17.28 -2.23 -15.15
N SER A 629 -16.95 -3.21 -15.99
CA SER A 629 -17.54 -3.35 -17.31
C SER A 629 -19.01 -3.77 -17.24
N VAL A 630 -19.73 -3.57 -18.34
CA VAL A 630 -21.10 -4.07 -18.53
C VAL A 630 -21.20 -5.59 -18.30
N LYS A 631 -20.11 -6.34 -18.48
CA LYS A 631 -20.09 -7.79 -18.19
C LYS A 631 -20.03 -8.05 -16.68
N GLU A 632 -19.18 -7.35 -15.94
CA GLU A 632 -19.07 -7.54 -14.48
C GLU A 632 -20.33 -7.05 -13.76
N ILE A 633 -20.93 -5.94 -14.21
CA ILE A 633 -22.22 -5.48 -13.68
C ILE A 633 -23.36 -6.46 -14.02
N LYS A 634 -23.36 -7.08 -15.21
CA LYS A 634 -24.31 -8.16 -15.55
C LYS A 634 -24.13 -9.41 -14.68
N ASN A 635 -22.90 -9.76 -14.32
CA ASN A 635 -22.63 -10.90 -13.44
C ASN A 635 -23.19 -10.68 -12.01
N LEU A 636 -23.49 -9.45 -11.60
CA LEU A 636 -24.13 -9.13 -10.32
C LEU A 636 -25.67 -9.07 -10.40
N GLN A 637 -26.28 -9.22 -11.59
CA GLN A 637 -27.73 -9.18 -11.72
C GLN A 637 -28.36 -10.48 -11.19
N GLY A 638 -29.08 -10.37 -10.06
CA GLY A 638 -29.62 -11.50 -9.29
C GLY A 638 -28.75 -11.90 -8.09
N SER A 639 -27.51 -11.42 -8.02
CA SER A 639 -26.64 -11.57 -6.85
C SER A 639 -26.99 -10.58 -5.75
N ARG A 640 -26.67 -10.93 -4.50
CA ARG A 640 -26.87 -10.05 -3.35
C ARG A 640 -25.73 -9.04 -3.25
N THR A 641 -25.91 -7.89 -3.91
CA THR A 641 -24.92 -6.80 -3.90
C THR A 641 -25.09 -5.90 -2.67
N VAL A 642 -24.04 -5.81 -1.87
CA VAL A 642 -23.91 -4.93 -0.70
C VAL A 642 -22.97 -3.76 -1.04
N LEU A 643 -23.31 -2.55 -0.59
CA LEU A 643 -22.39 -1.41 -0.62
C LEU A 643 -21.74 -1.23 0.75
N VAL A 644 -20.40 -1.31 0.81
CA VAL A 644 -19.63 -1.15 2.05
C VAL A 644 -18.98 0.24 2.11
N ARG A 645 -19.40 1.04 3.09
CA ARG A 645 -18.74 2.28 3.54
C ARG A 645 -17.70 1.96 4.61
N GLY A 646 -16.59 2.69 4.59
CA GLY A 646 -15.57 2.67 5.64
C GLY A 646 -14.71 3.94 5.63
N LYS A 647 -13.56 3.88 6.29
CA LYS A 647 -12.54 4.94 6.35
C LYS A 647 -11.65 4.97 5.09
N PHE A 648 -12.25 4.98 3.90
CA PHE A 648 -11.52 5.28 2.66
C PHE A 648 -10.97 6.73 2.70
N ASP A 649 -9.84 6.97 2.02
CA ASP A 649 -9.35 8.33 1.78
C ASP A 649 -10.43 9.19 1.11
N SER A 650 -10.50 10.49 1.45
CA SER A 650 -11.48 11.41 0.86
C SER A 650 -11.33 11.49 -0.67
N PRO A 651 -12.40 11.26 -1.47
CA PRO A 651 -12.36 11.43 -2.92
C PRO A 651 -12.45 12.90 -3.37
N GLY A 652 -12.02 13.85 -2.53
CA GLY A 652 -12.18 15.29 -2.75
C GLY A 652 -11.64 15.81 -4.09
N TRP A 653 -10.67 15.11 -4.68
CA TRP A 653 -10.14 15.39 -6.01
C TRP A 653 -11.21 15.39 -7.12
N ILE A 654 -12.26 14.58 -7.00
CA ILE A 654 -13.35 14.46 -8.00
C ILE A 654 -14.05 15.81 -8.20
N PHE A 655 -14.29 16.56 -7.13
CA PHE A 655 -15.03 17.83 -7.20
C PHE A 655 -14.25 18.95 -7.93
N LEU A 656 -12.93 18.75 -8.13
CA LEU A 656 -12.02 19.68 -8.79
C LEU A 656 -11.68 19.30 -10.24
N GLU A 657 -12.04 18.10 -10.73
CA GLU A 657 -11.77 17.70 -12.12
C GLU A 657 -12.45 18.64 -13.14
N ASP A 658 -13.70 19.04 -12.88
CA ASP A 658 -14.45 20.03 -13.67
C ASP A 658 -13.83 21.45 -13.59
N VAL A 659 -12.88 21.71 -12.67
CA VAL A 659 -12.04 22.93 -12.67
C VAL A 659 -10.80 22.73 -13.54
N TYR A 660 -10.00 21.68 -13.25
CA TYR A 660 -8.71 21.45 -13.90
C TYR A 660 -8.82 21.17 -15.40
N SER A 661 -9.89 20.49 -15.84
CA SER A 661 -10.21 20.23 -17.26
C SER A 661 -10.47 21.49 -18.11
N GLY A 662 -10.48 22.69 -17.51
CA GLY A 662 -10.67 23.94 -18.23
C GLY A 662 -12.05 24.08 -18.89
N ASN A 663 -13.01 23.24 -18.50
CA ASN A 663 -14.33 23.12 -19.15
C ASN A 663 -15.27 24.28 -18.78
N ALA A 664 -14.83 25.51 -19.08
CA ALA A 664 -15.39 26.76 -18.59
C ALA A 664 -16.86 26.98 -18.97
N GLN A 665 -17.36 26.38 -20.05
CA GLN A 665 -18.79 26.41 -20.36
C GLN A 665 -19.62 25.56 -19.39
N ARG A 666 -19.12 24.40 -18.97
CA ARG A 666 -19.77 23.55 -17.96
C ARG A 666 -19.69 24.16 -16.57
N VAL A 667 -18.56 24.79 -16.23
CA VAL A 667 -18.40 25.60 -15.01
C VAL A 667 -19.42 26.73 -14.97
N LYS A 668 -19.46 27.60 -16.01
CA LYS A 668 -20.44 28.69 -16.12
C LYS A 668 -21.89 28.20 -16.13
N ARG A 669 -22.17 27.02 -16.69
CA ARG A 669 -23.52 26.42 -16.67
C ARG A 669 -23.90 25.87 -15.29
N GLN A 670 -22.96 25.29 -14.53
CA GLN A 670 -23.19 24.90 -13.14
C GLN A 670 -23.39 26.12 -12.24
N GLU A 671 -22.59 27.17 -12.42
CA GLU A 671 -22.73 28.46 -11.72
C GLU A 671 -24.07 29.13 -12.04
N MET A 672 -24.47 29.20 -13.32
CA MET A 672 -25.77 29.74 -13.73
C MET A 672 -26.95 28.91 -13.15
N LEU A 673 -26.84 27.58 -13.11
CA LEU A 673 -27.87 26.71 -12.52
C LEU A 673 -27.91 26.73 -10.99
N SER A 674 -26.84 27.15 -10.31
CA SER A 674 -26.80 27.33 -8.86
C SER A 674 -27.37 28.70 -8.45
N LEU A 675 -27.05 29.75 -9.21
CA LEU A 675 -27.66 31.09 -9.12
C LEU A 675 -29.18 31.03 -9.33
N LEU A 676 -29.67 30.20 -10.25
CA LEU A 676 -31.11 29.96 -10.50
C LEU A 676 -31.83 29.16 -9.39
N LYS A 677 -31.13 28.73 -8.33
CA LYS A 677 -31.69 27.88 -7.26
C LYS A 677 -31.45 28.40 -5.85
N ASP A 678 -30.95 29.63 -5.72
CA ASP A 678 -30.61 30.28 -4.44
C ASP A 678 -29.76 29.39 -3.51
N LYS A 679 -28.85 28.60 -4.12
CA LYS A 679 -27.89 27.74 -3.44
C LYS A 679 -26.52 27.98 -4.04
N THR A 680 -25.72 28.81 -3.37
CA THR A 680 -24.34 29.09 -3.78
C THR A 680 -23.45 27.85 -3.63
N THR A 681 -22.35 27.84 -4.39
CA THR A 681 -21.25 26.85 -4.37
C THR A 681 -21.56 25.43 -4.87
N ARG A 682 -20.52 24.78 -5.41
CA ARG A 682 -20.52 23.34 -5.70
C ARG A 682 -20.63 22.58 -4.37
N PRO A 683 -21.37 21.45 -4.29
CA PRO A 683 -21.37 20.63 -3.08
C PRO A 683 -19.94 20.25 -2.71
N TYR A 684 -19.63 20.35 -1.42
CA TYR A 684 -18.31 20.08 -0.84
C TYR A 684 -17.13 20.90 -1.38
N VAL A 685 -17.33 22.05 -2.06
CA VAL A 685 -16.22 22.96 -2.44
C VAL A 685 -16.47 24.39 -1.96
N ALA A 686 -15.47 24.98 -1.32
CA ALA A 686 -15.39 26.40 -1.01
C ALA A 686 -14.46 27.10 -2.01
N GLN A 687 -14.86 28.29 -2.43
CA GLN A 687 -13.99 29.25 -3.09
C GLN A 687 -13.50 30.21 -2.01
N ARG A 688 -12.18 30.42 -1.89
CA ARG A 688 -11.58 31.52 -1.12
C ARG A 688 -10.93 32.49 -2.09
N ASP A 689 -11.09 33.78 -1.82
CA ASP A 689 -10.37 34.83 -2.54
C ASP A 689 -9.03 35.08 -1.84
N ALA A 690 -7.91 35.07 -2.60
CA ALA A 690 -6.56 35.07 -2.02
C ALA A 690 -6.24 36.26 -1.09
N ALA A 691 -7.04 37.33 -1.16
CA ALA A 691 -7.00 38.45 -0.22
C ALA A 691 -7.17 38.04 1.26
N GLU A 692 -7.86 36.92 1.55
CA GLU A 692 -8.01 36.38 2.91
C GLU A 692 -6.80 35.56 3.38
N THR A 693 -5.89 35.16 2.48
CA THR A 693 -4.81 34.19 2.78
C THR A 693 -3.40 34.73 2.52
N GLY A 694 -3.24 36.05 2.35
CA GLY A 694 -1.93 36.69 2.16
C GLY A 694 -1.19 36.36 0.86
N LEU A 695 -1.82 35.59 -0.04
CA LEU A 695 -1.30 35.26 -1.36
C LEU A 695 -1.75 36.33 -2.37
N GLY A 696 -0.99 36.48 -3.46
CA GLY A 696 -1.05 37.64 -4.34
C GLY A 696 -2.43 37.95 -4.96
N LEU A 697 -2.68 39.24 -5.19
CA LEU A 697 -3.87 39.78 -5.83
C LEU A 697 -4.20 39.08 -7.18
N GLY A 698 -5.23 38.24 -7.18
CA GLY A 698 -5.90 37.79 -8.41
C GLY A 698 -6.25 36.30 -8.48
N GLU A 699 -5.55 35.45 -7.72
CA GLU A 699 -5.84 34.00 -7.75
C GLU A 699 -7.03 33.64 -6.85
N LYS A 700 -7.88 32.71 -7.32
CA LYS A 700 -9.04 32.20 -6.57
C LYS A 700 -8.85 30.72 -6.29
N GLU A 701 -8.65 30.36 -5.02
CA GLU A 701 -8.39 28.97 -4.65
C GLU A 701 -9.70 28.21 -4.40
N TRP A 702 -9.85 27.05 -5.04
CA TRP A 702 -10.97 26.13 -4.80
C TRP A 702 -10.50 25.01 -3.87
N ARG A 703 -10.91 25.04 -2.59
CA ARG A 703 -10.64 23.97 -1.63
C ARG A 703 -11.88 23.13 -1.39
N VAL A 704 -11.68 21.82 -1.26
CA VAL A 704 -12.74 20.90 -0.82
C VAL A 704 -13.07 21.24 0.64
N ARG A 705 -14.35 21.45 0.95
CA ARG A 705 -14.82 21.59 2.34
C ARG A 705 -14.61 20.26 3.07
N HIS A 706 -14.50 20.28 4.39
CA HIS A 706 -14.57 19.04 5.17
C HIS A 706 -15.88 18.33 4.82
N LEU A 707 -15.76 17.17 4.18
CA LEU A 707 -16.87 16.21 4.02
C LEU A 707 -17.30 15.74 5.42
N PRO A 708 -18.54 15.25 5.61
CA PRO A 708 -19.01 14.75 6.90
C PRO A 708 -18.21 13.53 7.42
N ARG A 709 -17.05 13.78 8.01
CA ARG A 709 -16.31 12.84 8.85
C ARG A 709 -17.08 12.70 10.15
N ASN A 710 -17.56 11.48 10.41
CA ASN A 710 -18.23 11.00 11.63
C ASN A 710 -18.91 12.08 12.51
N PHE A 711 -20.25 12.16 12.48
CA PHE A 711 -21.05 12.84 13.52
C PHE A 711 -21.06 12.05 14.86
N GLY A 712 -19.91 11.56 15.28
CA GLY A 712 -19.66 11.00 16.61
C GLY A 712 -19.07 12.07 17.55
N ALA A 713 -19.21 11.87 18.86
CA ALA A 713 -18.57 12.66 19.92
C ALA A 713 -18.89 14.18 20.04
N ARG A 714 -19.76 14.78 19.22
CA ARG A 714 -20.31 16.14 19.46
C ARG A 714 -21.83 16.25 19.27
N ASN A 715 -22.57 15.52 20.12
CA ASN A 715 -23.90 15.90 20.63
C ASN A 715 -24.35 14.88 21.71
N ALA A 716 -23.62 14.88 22.83
CA ALA A 716 -24.14 14.38 24.10
C ALA A 716 -24.28 15.60 25.03
N ALA A 717 -25.49 15.81 25.56
CA ALA A 717 -25.85 16.86 26.50
C ALA A 717 -26.68 16.22 27.62
#